data_AF-A0A9X0HZN3-F1
#
_entry.id   AF-A0A9X0HZN3-F1
#
_cell.length_a   1.000
_cell.length_b   1.000
_cell.length_c   1.000
_cell.angle_alpha   90.00
_cell.angle_beta   90.00
_cell.angle_gamma   90.00
#
_symmetry.space_group_name_H-M   'P 1'
#
loop_
_entity.id
_entity.type
_entity.pdbx_description
1 polymer ?
#
loop_
_entity_poly.entity_id
_entity_poly.type
_entity_poly.pdbx_seq_one_letter_code
_entity_poly.pdbx_strand_id
1 'polypeptide(L)'
;MRDRRTTSFAVLLAASLAATLAPAPNASATSVAEEGFQPSITYDLSVSDAERDAIHAEVEALAGRVNSARAGDGTYDPLSLVGAMLDGSSYDSISRGGTAATAYPFPVSNTPANQYEYDRKVAKLAWVVKLATDLGFPVVVQRQPDKYVYAEIGDPDAPEMIMALSHLDSPTASVSAAQLARWRDADGNLGTPGAYHSPYIKDGWVYGAGIQDDSGPTLATLLAAKALLEAGLPMDRRIRIVMGIYEDGGPGTPSAANTATFQSIPYNSNPSFYDNWAYKNLNREETPIAAYTSDSRFPVIVGNSGSVTPSVSMDLSADRTKAFRLTAATAGVTLREGDPTLKDIAYGSTTQIASRAIFTLDVAGVGSAERDRFVSAITAAATTKGWLPAAPRTTPKVQTTIAGDSLTLEINTDVAMEMPTPQYGKNAVVWGMFLLSKGLGALGSTAADMQLKKAADGIADLFFRDGVEGEAYIGKYMGIPANLLRNPNNGTPNLTLALMANINSETPTSFYTDASGNLSMPMYVRSMHVTAADSGQATAAVTAAFQAKGFTIGNLGSPIGAGLYVTHDNPLTALQFGSYQASIDHNPDEFADPHSLRDVVYPQGTTGGTLASNFRNKMTAFGAVLPGNERWWHTANERMKVDSAVQMTKIMADGMLEMARYSGPAGAKFMWADMPGLNADRSDLDLLDVTIGTFKDASAAVGTNQLGNQALLGATSFNIPMWNGRGNSAPTASAFALGHAPGGVYLPLTDPEYLNSTYVAPMRLEFKVERPDHMSDAAWAKFVAGGYGDFQFNILVGDRVVPLAVPAGQSADRYFFSRMSANNPDAIYLSVNLAITDAPYTGVRTILADSKTDLYTVNPAYLASNPDPFPGRGAIEQRGFFLFGDGQKNAEFSSPDAVYVTVANAVVDAKPAAVVKKLKGNTNELTITVQRTHVDGSESAVTATFTINNNAAGTYTVGDHKVYVDTKGNTQVRSISIV
;
A
#
# COMPACT_ATOMS: atom_id res chain seq x y z
N MET A 1 -25.98 32.78 5.08
CA MET A 1 -27.01 33.76 4.65
C MET A 1 -27.73 33.17 3.42
N ARG A 2 -28.96 33.61 3.08
CA ARG A 2 -29.83 33.01 2.01
C ARG A 2 -29.22 33.18 0.60
N ASP A 3 -29.57 32.47 -0.50
CA ASP A 3 -30.71 31.60 -0.93
C ASP A 3 -30.16 30.44 -1.83
N ARG A 4 -30.62 29.18 -1.84
CA ARG A 4 -31.89 28.50 -2.24
C ARG A 4 -32.13 28.19 -3.75
N ARG A 5 -32.02 26.89 -4.09
CA ARG A 5 -32.77 26.09 -5.12
C ARG A 5 -32.49 26.46 -6.61
N THR A 6 -32.64 25.59 -7.62
CA THR A 6 -33.58 24.46 -7.88
C THR A 6 -33.01 23.30 -8.73
N THR A 7 -33.74 22.19 -8.69
CA THR A 7 -33.70 20.89 -9.38
C THR A 7 -33.47 20.80 -10.91
N SER A 8 -33.00 19.61 -11.29
CA SER A 8 -32.85 18.92 -12.59
C SER A 8 -33.86 19.21 -13.72
N PHE A 9 -33.41 19.09 -14.98
CA PHE A 9 -34.11 18.38 -16.06
C PHE A 9 -33.15 17.99 -17.21
N ALA A 10 -33.34 16.82 -17.80
CA ALA A 10 -32.60 16.37 -18.99
C ALA A 10 -33.34 16.75 -20.28
N VAL A 11 -32.61 17.15 -21.34
CA VAL A 11 -33.16 17.36 -22.69
C VAL A 11 -32.18 16.83 -23.73
N LEU A 12 -32.62 15.83 -24.51
CA LEU A 12 -32.00 15.48 -25.79
C LEU A 12 -32.17 16.63 -26.78
N LEU A 13 -31.13 16.97 -27.54
CA LEU A 13 -31.33 17.60 -28.84
C LEU A 13 -30.29 17.11 -29.86
N ALA A 14 -30.78 16.39 -30.87
CA ALA A 14 -30.01 16.09 -32.07
C ALA A 14 -30.14 17.25 -33.06
N ALA A 15 -29.03 17.69 -33.65
CA ALA A 15 -29.02 18.59 -34.80
C ALA A 15 -27.82 18.27 -35.70
N SER A 16 -28.06 18.12 -36.99
CA SER A 16 -27.09 17.67 -37.99
C SER A 16 -26.46 18.83 -38.77
N LEU A 17 -25.19 18.62 -39.19
CA LEU A 17 -24.45 19.22 -40.30
C LEU A 17 -24.78 20.68 -40.75
N ALA A 18 -23.76 21.53 -40.67
CA ALA A 18 -23.32 22.32 -41.83
C ALA A 18 -21.82 22.64 -41.72
N ALA A 19 -21.03 22.35 -42.77
CA ALA A 19 -19.61 22.65 -42.80
C ALA A 19 -19.33 23.99 -43.49
N THR A 20 -18.50 24.84 -42.89
CA THR A 20 -17.85 25.97 -43.58
C THR A 20 -16.39 26.07 -43.16
N LEU A 21 -15.49 26.06 -44.14
CA LEU A 21 -14.04 26.16 -43.96
C LEU A 21 -13.62 27.62 -43.75
N ALA A 22 -12.84 27.89 -42.70
CA ALA A 22 -12.08 29.11 -42.53
C ALA A 22 -10.69 28.75 -41.92
N PRO A 23 -9.60 29.45 -42.32
CA PRO A 23 -8.25 29.06 -41.94
C PRO A 23 -7.96 29.37 -40.45
N ALA A 24 -7.27 28.45 -39.77
CA ALA A 24 -6.89 28.62 -38.38
C ALA A 24 -5.82 29.71 -38.21
N PRO A 25 -5.96 30.64 -37.23
CA PRO A 25 -4.89 31.54 -36.85
C PRO A 25 -3.83 30.80 -36.03
N ASN A 26 -2.56 31.15 -36.23
CA ASN A 26 -1.44 30.63 -35.44
C ASN A 26 -1.61 30.97 -33.94
N ALA A 27 -1.94 29.96 -33.13
CA ALA A 27 -1.86 30.07 -31.67
C ALA A 27 -0.41 29.85 -31.24
N SER A 28 0.25 30.90 -30.76
CA SER A 28 1.51 30.78 -30.03
C SER A 28 1.29 29.98 -28.75
N ALA A 29 2.00 28.87 -28.59
CA ALA A 29 1.93 28.05 -27.38
C ALA A 29 2.51 28.78 -26.17
N THR A 30 1.67 29.53 -25.45
CA THR A 30 1.93 29.85 -24.05
C THR A 30 1.69 28.58 -23.25
N SER A 31 2.76 28.03 -22.66
CA SER A 31 2.72 26.83 -21.83
C SER A 31 1.91 27.09 -20.56
N VAL A 32 0.62 26.74 -20.58
CA VAL A 32 -0.10 26.36 -19.38
C VAL A 32 0.51 25.02 -18.97
N ALA A 33 1.05 24.93 -17.74
CA ALA A 33 1.50 23.65 -17.22
C ALA A 33 0.28 22.70 -17.16
N GLU A 34 0.40 21.50 -17.73
CA GLU A 34 -0.64 20.48 -17.57
C GLU A 34 -0.76 20.18 -16.07
N GLU A 35 -1.97 20.33 -15.50
CA GLU A 35 -2.23 19.90 -14.12
C GLU A 35 -2.00 18.39 -14.00
N GLY A 36 -1.19 17.99 -13.02
CA GLY A 36 -0.88 16.58 -12.78
C GLY A 36 -2.14 15.78 -12.43
N PHE A 37 -2.21 14.54 -12.90
CA PHE A 37 -3.35 13.64 -12.67
C PHE A 37 -3.70 13.55 -11.17
N GLN A 38 -4.97 13.79 -10.83
CA GLN A 38 -5.49 13.62 -9.48
C GLN A 38 -6.42 12.39 -9.43
N PRO A 39 -6.16 11.40 -8.55
CA PRO A 39 -7.08 10.29 -8.32
C PRO A 39 -8.36 10.79 -7.63
N SER A 40 -9.51 10.16 -7.94
CA SER A 40 -10.78 10.48 -7.27
C SER A 40 -10.90 9.92 -5.86
N ILE A 41 -10.08 8.91 -5.51
CA ILE A 41 -9.93 8.41 -4.14
C ILE A 41 -8.63 8.97 -3.56
N THR A 42 -8.79 9.71 -2.47
CA THR A 42 -7.72 10.26 -1.65
C THR A 42 -7.81 9.68 -0.24
N TYR A 43 -6.81 9.95 0.59
CA TYR A 43 -6.80 9.56 1.99
C TYR A 43 -6.13 10.67 2.80
N ASP A 44 -6.78 11.09 3.88
CA ASP A 44 -6.22 12.10 4.79
C ASP A 44 -5.24 11.41 5.74
N LEU A 45 -3.94 11.66 5.52
CA LEU A 45 -2.85 11.06 6.28
C LEU A 45 -2.86 11.52 7.74
N SER A 46 -2.58 10.58 8.64
CA SER A 46 -2.66 10.74 10.10
C SER A 46 -1.29 10.83 10.79
N VAL A 47 -0.18 10.56 10.07
CA VAL A 47 1.18 10.65 10.60
C VAL A 47 1.78 12.02 10.28
N SER A 48 1.93 12.83 11.32
CA SER A 48 2.54 14.16 11.24
C SER A 48 4.06 14.12 11.03
N ASP A 49 4.65 15.22 10.55
CA ASP A 49 6.09 15.32 10.29
C ASP A 49 6.94 15.10 11.55
N ALA A 50 6.45 15.53 12.72
CA ALA A 50 7.14 15.32 14.01
C ALA A 50 7.09 13.85 14.47
N GLU A 51 6.02 13.12 14.14
CA GLU A 51 5.95 11.67 14.38
C GLU A 51 6.84 10.93 13.38
N ARG A 52 6.85 11.35 12.11
CA ARG A 52 7.74 10.84 11.07
C ARG A 52 9.21 10.98 11.46
N ASP A 53 9.61 12.15 11.97
CA ASP A 53 10.96 12.38 12.52
C ASP A 53 11.31 11.39 13.63
N ALA A 54 10.38 11.12 14.56
CA ALA A 54 10.58 10.16 15.64
C ALA A 54 10.72 8.71 15.11
N ILE A 55 9.84 8.28 14.23
CA ILE A 55 9.88 6.96 13.58
C ILE A 55 11.20 6.79 12.81
N HIS A 56 11.57 7.78 12.00
CA HIS A 56 12.75 7.73 11.16
C HIS A 56 14.04 7.75 12.01
N ALA A 57 14.05 8.43 13.15
CA ALA A 57 15.15 8.39 14.11
C ALA A 57 15.32 7.00 14.77
N GLU A 58 14.24 6.32 15.13
CA GLU A 58 14.31 4.94 15.66
C GLU A 58 14.77 3.94 14.59
N VAL A 59 14.30 4.09 13.34
CA VAL A 59 14.80 3.27 12.22
C VAL A 59 16.29 3.52 11.96
N GLU A 60 16.77 4.76 12.08
CA GLU A 60 18.19 5.11 11.98
C GLU A 60 19.02 4.49 13.12
N ALA A 61 18.52 4.52 14.36
CA ALA A 61 19.17 3.89 15.51
C ALA A 61 19.31 2.37 15.33
N LEU A 62 18.30 1.73 14.72
CA LEU A 62 18.28 0.30 14.42
C LEU A 62 19.04 -0.07 13.12
N ALA A 63 19.51 0.88 12.32
CA ALA A 63 20.05 0.60 10.98
C ALA A 63 21.29 -0.29 10.98
N GLY A 64 22.25 -0.06 11.90
CA GLY A 64 23.49 -0.86 11.99
C GLY A 64 24.41 -0.77 10.76
N ARG A 65 24.48 0.40 10.11
CA ARG A 65 25.29 0.58 8.89
C ARG A 65 26.76 0.21 9.10
N VAL A 66 27.26 -0.71 8.27
CA VAL A 66 28.68 -1.10 8.20
C VAL A 66 29.15 -1.08 6.73
N ASN A 67 30.41 -0.71 6.49
CA ASN A 67 30.96 -0.60 5.14
C ASN A 67 31.35 -1.96 4.53
N SER A 68 31.73 -2.93 5.37
CA SER A 68 31.97 -4.32 4.99
C SER A 68 31.88 -5.22 6.22
N ALA A 69 31.32 -6.41 6.03
CA ALA A 69 31.12 -7.45 7.03
C ALA A 69 30.83 -8.79 6.32
N ARG A 70 30.95 -9.92 7.04
CA ARG A 70 30.52 -11.26 6.61
C ARG A 70 29.71 -11.89 7.74
N ALA A 71 28.66 -12.65 7.41
CA ALA A 71 27.86 -13.33 8.43
C ALA A 71 28.73 -14.14 9.41
N GLY A 72 28.55 -13.90 10.71
CA GLY A 72 29.27 -14.57 11.79
C GLY A 72 30.69 -14.06 12.10
N ASP A 73 31.18 -13.00 11.45
CA ASP A 73 32.52 -12.46 11.71
C ASP A 73 32.63 -11.55 12.96
N GLY A 74 31.50 -11.17 13.54
CA GLY A 74 31.41 -10.33 14.75
C GLY A 74 31.66 -8.84 14.53
N THR A 75 31.61 -8.35 13.28
CA THR A 75 31.85 -6.94 12.94
C THR A 75 30.58 -6.06 12.90
N TYR A 76 29.41 -6.65 13.14
CA TYR A 76 28.09 -5.99 13.12
C TYR A 76 27.26 -6.39 14.34
N ASP A 77 26.22 -5.60 14.65
CA ASP A 77 25.24 -5.92 15.69
C ASP A 77 24.13 -6.80 15.11
N PRO A 78 23.94 -8.06 15.55
CA PRO A 78 22.89 -8.95 15.04
C PRO A 78 21.45 -8.49 15.36
N LEU A 79 21.25 -7.52 16.27
CA LEU A 79 19.94 -6.92 16.55
C LEU A 79 19.63 -5.69 15.68
N SER A 80 20.57 -5.24 14.86
CA SER A 80 20.33 -4.19 13.86
C SER A 80 19.67 -4.73 12.59
N LEU A 81 19.06 -3.85 11.79
CA LEU A 81 18.50 -4.18 10.47
C LEU A 81 19.50 -4.91 9.57
N VAL A 82 20.69 -4.33 9.43
CA VAL A 82 21.76 -4.88 8.58
C VAL A 82 22.30 -6.20 9.14
N GLY A 83 22.41 -6.33 10.47
CA GLY A 83 22.85 -7.57 11.11
C GLY A 83 21.83 -8.69 11.00
N ALA A 84 20.55 -8.38 11.19
CA ALA A 84 19.45 -9.32 10.98
C ALA A 84 19.42 -9.82 9.53
N MET A 85 19.65 -8.95 8.54
CA MET A 85 19.75 -9.34 7.13
C MET A 85 20.91 -10.32 6.87
N LEU A 86 22.10 -10.06 7.44
CA LEU A 86 23.24 -10.96 7.33
C LEU A 86 22.99 -12.32 8.00
N ASP A 87 22.50 -12.32 9.24
CA ASP A 87 22.20 -13.56 9.96
C ASP A 87 21.09 -14.35 9.26
N GLY A 88 20.00 -13.68 8.86
CA GLY A 88 18.83 -14.30 8.22
C GLY A 88 19.13 -14.94 6.87
N SER A 89 19.94 -14.30 6.02
CA SER A 89 20.38 -14.88 4.73
C SER A 89 21.53 -15.87 4.86
N SER A 90 22.09 -16.10 6.06
CA SER A 90 23.08 -17.18 6.28
C SER A 90 22.44 -18.58 6.33
N TYR A 91 21.15 -18.65 6.67
CA TYR A 91 20.35 -19.87 6.66
C TYR A 91 19.97 -20.24 5.22
N ASP A 92 20.44 -21.39 4.71
CA ASP A 92 19.87 -21.98 3.49
C ASP A 92 18.41 -22.37 3.77
N SER A 93 17.50 -21.48 3.39
CA SER A 93 16.05 -21.63 3.50
C SER A 93 15.39 -21.95 2.16
N ILE A 94 16.20 -22.21 1.12
CA ILE A 94 15.72 -22.46 -0.24
C ILE A 94 14.95 -23.79 -0.28
N SER A 95 13.77 -23.70 -0.90
CA SER A 95 12.90 -24.84 -1.20
C SER A 95 13.52 -25.71 -2.30
N ARG A 96 13.63 -27.01 -2.06
CA ARG A 96 14.19 -28.01 -2.98
C ARG A 96 13.19 -29.13 -3.30
N GLY A 97 11.92 -28.87 -2.99
CA GLY A 97 10.79 -29.76 -3.14
C GLY A 97 10.50 -30.58 -1.89
N GLY A 98 9.26 -30.99 -1.71
CA GLY A 98 8.86 -31.77 -0.54
C GLY A 98 7.39 -32.13 -0.64
N THR A 99 6.93 -32.93 0.30
CA THR A 99 5.51 -33.25 0.45
C THR A 99 5.11 -33.04 1.90
N ALA A 100 4.08 -32.22 2.13
CA ALA A 100 3.46 -32.09 3.44
C ALA A 100 2.78 -33.42 3.83
N ALA A 101 2.94 -33.83 5.09
CA ALA A 101 2.22 -34.98 5.63
C ALA A 101 0.69 -34.78 5.54
N THR A 102 -0.08 -35.86 5.58
CA THR A 102 -1.54 -35.83 5.39
C THR A 102 -2.36 -35.70 6.69
N ALA A 103 -1.70 -35.66 7.84
CA ALA A 103 -2.32 -35.54 9.16
C ALA A 103 -1.61 -34.47 10.01
N TYR A 104 -2.33 -33.87 10.97
CA TYR A 104 -1.82 -32.85 11.89
C TYR A 104 -0.55 -33.34 12.63
N PRO A 105 0.52 -32.52 12.78
CA PRO A 105 0.63 -31.09 12.47
C PRO A 105 1.03 -30.78 11.01
N PHE A 106 0.85 -31.73 10.09
CA PHE A 106 1.19 -31.61 8.67
C PHE A 106 2.65 -31.17 8.42
N PRO A 107 3.68 -31.78 9.05
CA PRO A 107 5.08 -31.39 8.81
C PRO A 107 5.49 -31.67 7.36
N VAL A 108 6.44 -30.88 6.85
CA VAL A 108 7.13 -31.19 5.58
C VAL A 108 8.13 -32.33 5.80
N SER A 109 8.27 -33.20 4.79
CA SER A 109 9.12 -34.38 4.86
C SER A 109 10.60 -34.06 4.57
N ASN A 110 11.48 -34.52 5.47
CA ASN A 110 12.94 -34.50 5.25
C ASN A 110 13.38 -35.65 4.34
N THR A 111 14.19 -35.34 3.34
CA THR A 111 14.88 -36.31 2.49
C THR A 111 16.31 -35.83 2.17
N PRO A 112 17.22 -36.73 1.75
CA PRO A 112 18.50 -36.29 1.19
C PRO A 112 18.35 -35.45 -0.08
N ALA A 113 17.28 -35.68 -0.88
CA ALA A 113 17.05 -34.99 -2.14
C ALA A 113 16.68 -33.50 -1.95
N ASN A 114 15.84 -33.18 -0.96
CA ASN A 114 15.51 -31.80 -0.58
C ASN A 114 16.46 -31.20 0.48
N GLN A 115 17.56 -31.90 0.76
CA GLN A 115 18.58 -31.49 1.71
C GLN A 115 18.00 -31.17 3.09
N TYR A 116 17.14 -32.06 3.62
CA TYR A 116 16.56 -31.96 4.96
C TYR A 116 15.85 -30.60 5.19
N GLU A 117 14.98 -30.25 4.24
CA GLU A 117 14.31 -28.95 4.15
C GLU A 117 13.55 -28.53 5.42
N TYR A 118 12.86 -29.47 6.08
CA TYR A 118 12.15 -29.19 7.33
C TYR A 118 13.13 -28.77 8.43
N ASP A 119 14.25 -29.47 8.61
CA ASP A 119 15.23 -29.13 9.65
C ASP A 119 15.86 -27.75 9.40
N ARG A 120 16.17 -27.42 8.13
CA ARG A 120 16.72 -26.12 7.75
C ARG A 120 15.74 -24.97 8.01
N LYS A 121 14.47 -25.12 7.59
CA LYS A 121 13.44 -24.09 7.74
C LYS A 121 13.00 -23.93 9.20
N VAL A 122 12.94 -25.02 9.98
CA VAL A 122 12.77 -24.97 11.45
C VAL A 122 13.88 -24.19 12.13
N ALA A 123 15.14 -24.37 11.70
CA ALA A 123 16.27 -23.61 12.27
C ALA A 123 16.15 -22.09 12.01
N LYS A 124 15.74 -21.67 10.80
CA LYS A 124 15.50 -20.25 10.48
C LYS A 124 14.31 -19.67 11.26
N LEU A 125 13.21 -20.41 11.42
CA LEU A 125 12.08 -19.97 12.24
C LEU A 125 12.43 -19.90 13.74
N ALA A 126 13.23 -20.83 14.26
CA ALA A 126 13.73 -20.75 15.64
C ALA A 126 14.65 -19.54 15.86
N TRP A 127 15.46 -19.18 14.86
CA TRP A 127 16.26 -17.96 14.88
C TRP A 127 15.39 -16.70 14.90
N VAL A 128 14.37 -16.58 14.05
CA VAL A 128 13.52 -15.37 14.03
C VAL A 128 12.66 -15.22 15.30
N VAL A 129 12.24 -16.32 15.92
CA VAL A 129 11.61 -16.29 17.27
C VAL A 129 12.58 -15.69 18.29
N LYS A 130 13.85 -16.12 18.29
CA LYS A 130 14.88 -15.56 19.17
C LYS A 130 15.12 -14.08 18.88
N LEU A 131 15.27 -13.69 17.62
CA LEU A 131 15.47 -12.30 17.21
C LEU A 131 14.31 -11.41 17.69
N ALA A 132 13.05 -11.79 17.43
CA ALA A 132 11.91 -11.01 17.89
C ALA A 132 11.80 -10.93 19.43
N THR A 133 12.19 -12.00 20.13
CA THR A 133 12.23 -12.01 21.61
C THR A 133 13.32 -11.08 22.15
N ASP A 134 14.52 -11.11 21.58
CA ASP A 134 15.65 -10.28 21.99
C ASP A 134 15.45 -8.80 21.62
N LEU A 135 14.73 -8.52 20.53
CA LEU A 135 14.23 -7.18 20.18
C LEU A 135 13.12 -6.69 21.12
N GLY A 136 12.61 -7.52 22.04
CA GLY A 136 11.64 -7.14 23.05
C GLY A 136 10.20 -7.00 22.56
N PHE A 137 9.81 -7.71 21.49
CA PHE A 137 8.40 -7.73 21.08
C PHE A 137 7.51 -8.32 22.19
N PRO A 138 6.37 -7.68 22.53
CA PRO A 138 5.52 -8.12 23.64
C PRO A 138 4.76 -9.42 23.34
N VAL A 139 4.54 -9.73 22.07
CA VAL A 139 3.90 -10.95 21.60
C VAL A 139 4.75 -11.55 20.48
N VAL A 140 5.23 -12.78 20.68
CA VAL A 140 5.90 -13.60 19.67
C VAL A 140 5.27 -14.99 19.69
N VAL A 141 4.75 -15.44 18.55
CA VAL A 141 4.00 -16.70 18.42
C VAL A 141 4.55 -17.52 17.25
N GLN A 142 5.05 -18.73 17.55
CA GLN A 142 5.36 -19.73 16.54
C GLN A 142 4.17 -20.69 16.37
N ARG A 143 3.73 -20.91 15.13
CA ARG A 143 2.65 -21.86 14.80
C ARG A 143 3.22 -23.01 14.02
N GLN A 144 3.33 -24.15 14.71
CA GLN A 144 4.11 -25.33 14.29
C GLN A 144 5.61 -25.01 14.02
N PRO A 145 6.55 -25.95 14.18
CA PRO A 145 7.98 -25.62 14.05
C PRO A 145 8.37 -25.09 12.66
N ASP A 146 7.65 -25.48 11.61
CA ASP A 146 8.02 -25.31 10.20
C ASP A 146 7.05 -24.43 9.38
N LYS A 147 6.08 -23.71 9.96
CA LYS A 147 5.09 -22.95 9.15
C LYS A 147 5.35 -21.45 9.12
N TYR A 148 5.09 -20.78 10.23
CA TYR A 148 5.26 -19.33 10.35
C TYR A 148 5.46 -18.92 11.80
N VAL A 149 6.05 -17.73 11.94
CA VAL A 149 6.15 -16.98 13.19
C VAL A 149 5.40 -15.68 12.99
N TYR A 150 4.76 -15.15 14.03
CA TYR A 150 4.37 -13.75 14.04
C TYR A 150 4.81 -13.02 15.29
N ALA A 151 5.13 -11.74 15.12
CA ALA A 151 5.28 -10.77 16.19
C ALA A 151 4.10 -9.78 16.14
N GLU A 152 3.67 -9.25 17.29
CA GLU A 152 2.55 -8.29 17.37
C GLU A 152 2.85 -7.15 18.35
N ILE A 153 2.40 -5.95 18.01
CA ILE A 153 2.46 -4.72 18.83
C ILE A 153 1.12 -3.98 18.80
N GLY A 154 0.96 -3.00 19.68
CA GLY A 154 -0.29 -2.26 19.89
C GLY A 154 -1.09 -2.81 21.08
N ASP A 155 -2.27 -2.24 21.31
CA ASP A 155 -3.15 -2.63 22.42
C ASP A 155 -3.77 -4.02 22.16
N PRO A 156 -3.52 -5.04 23.02
CA PRO A 156 -4.04 -6.40 22.82
C PRO A 156 -5.57 -6.48 22.77
N ASP A 157 -6.27 -5.52 23.40
CA ASP A 157 -7.74 -5.45 23.40
C ASP A 157 -8.31 -4.71 22.18
N ALA A 158 -7.47 -4.16 21.28
CA ALA A 158 -7.94 -3.45 20.10
C ALA A 158 -8.75 -4.37 19.17
N PRO A 159 -9.94 -3.94 18.71
CA PRO A 159 -10.90 -4.79 18.00
C PRO A 159 -10.42 -5.23 16.62
N GLU A 160 -9.48 -4.50 16.02
CA GLU A 160 -8.98 -4.69 14.67
C GLU A 160 -7.45 -4.88 14.68
N MET A 161 -6.94 -5.53 13.64
CA MET A 161 -5.52 -5.78 13.42
C MET A 161 -5.18 -5.52 11.96
N ILE A 162 -4.04 -4.86 11.73
CA ILE A 162 -3.42 -4.75 10.40
C ILE A 162 -2.20 -5.65 10.33
N MET A 163 -1.92 -6.14 9.13
CA MET A 163 -0.91 -7.19 8.92
C MET A 163 0.17 -6.74 7.95
N ALA A 164 1.42 -7.00 8.30
CA ALA A 164 2.45 -7.20 7.29
C ALA A 164 2.70 -8.71 7.17
N LEU A 165 2.58 -9.27 5.97
CA LEU A 165 2.75 -10.70 5.71
C LEU A 165 3.81 -10.89 4.63
N SER A 166 4.92 -11.49 5.02
CA SER A 166 6.15 -11.58 4.24
C SER A 166 6.78 -12.98 4.38
N HIS A 167 7.80 -13.33 3.59
CA HIS A 167 8.42 -14.66 3.64
C HIS A 167 9.94 -14.68 3.87
N LEU A 168 10.35 -15.64 4.70
CA LEU A 168 11.74 -15.89 5.07
C LEU A 168 12.41 -16.98 4.23
N ASP A 169 11.74 -17.64 3.29
CA ASP A 169 12.43 -18.49 2.33
C ASP A 169 13.04 -17.69 1.18
N SER A 170 14.07 -18.26 0.56
CA SER A 170 14.85 -17.61 -0.48
C SER A 170 14.64 -18.31 -1.84
N PRO A 171 14.87 -17.64 -2.98
CA PRO A 171 14.28 -18.10 -4.23
C PRO A 171 14.91 -19.36 -4.79
N THR A 172 14.06 -20.32 -5.16
CA THR A 172 14.49 -21.61 -5.74
C THR A 172 15.30 -21.42 -7.02
N ALA A 173 14.99 -20.37 -7.79
CA ALA A 173 15.68 -20.02 -9.02
C ALA A 173 17.15 -19.60 -8.82
N SER A 174 17.48 -18.98 -7.66
CA SER A 174 18.83 -18.46 -7.34
C SER A 174 19.91 -19.55 -7.22
N VAL A 175 19.53 -20.83 -7.16
CA VAL A 175 20.45 -21.99 -7.06
C VAL A 175 20.30 -23.01 -8.20
N SER A 176 19.77 -22.60 -9.35
CA SER A 176 19.95 -23.38 -10.58
C SER A 176 21.44 -23.55 -10.91
N ALA A 177 21.82 -24.62 -11.62
CA ALA A 177 23.23 -24.90 -11.94
C ALA A 177 23.93 -23.74 -12.69
N ALA A 178 23.17 -22.96 -13.49
CA ALA A 178 23.68 -21.77 -14.17
C ALA A 178 23.91 -20.59 -13.21
N GLN A 179 23.04 -20.41 -12.21
CA GLN A 179 23.21 -19.36 -11.20
C GLN A 179 24.31 -19.70 -10.20
N LEU A 180 24.43 -20.98 -9.77
CA LEU A 180 25.50 -21.43 -8.89
C LEU A 180 26.91 -21.12 -9.45
N ALA A 181 27.09 -21.19 -10.77
CA ALA A 181 28.37 -20.83 -11.42
C ALA A 181 28.65 -19.30 -11.47
N ARG A 182 27.65 -18.45 -11.20
CA ARG A 182 27.74 -16.98 -11.24
C ARG A 182 27.86 -16.32 -9.88
N TRP A 183 27.47 -17.02 -8.80
CA TRP A 183 27.61 -16.51 -7.44
C TRP A 183 29.06 -16.18 -7.10
N ARG A 184 29.25 -15.02 -6.48
CA ARG A 184 30.52 -14.56 -5.93
C ARG A 184 30.51 -14.65 -4.42
N ASP A 185 31.58 -15.22 -3.86
CA ASP A 185 31.87 -15.02 -2.44
C ASP A 185 32.37 -13.58 -2.16
N ALA A 186 32.54 -13.26 -0.88
CA ALA A 186 33.01 -11.95 -0.42
C ALA A 186 34.44 -11.59 -0.87
N ASP A 187 35.23 -12.58 -1.32
CA ASP A 187 36.56 -12.39 -1.91
C ASP A 187 36.50 -12.19 -3.44
N GLY A 188 35.33 -12.40 -4.04
CA GLY A 188 35.03 -12.18 -5.46
C GLY A 188 35.15 -13.42 -6.35
N ASN A 189 35.46 -14.59 -5.79
CA ASN A 189 35.63 -15.83 -6.54
C ASN A 189 34.27 -16.33 -7.05
N LEU A 190 34.24 -16.81 -8.30
CA LEU A 190 33.03 -17.33 -8.94
C LEU A 190 32.81 -18.81 -8.60
N GLY A 191 31.56 -19.17 -8.32
CA GLY A 191 31.15 -20.57 -8.18
C GLY A 191 31.50 -21.21 -6.83
N THR A 192 31.88 -20.43 -5.82
CA THR A 192 32.21 -20.93 -4.48
C THR A 192 31.00 -21.65 -3.86
N PRO A 193 31.12 -22.93 -3.46
CA PRO A 193 30.03 -23.69 -2.85
C PRO A 193 29.48 -22.98 -1.61
N GLY A 194 28.16 -22.80 -1.53
CA GLY A 194 27.48 -22.13 -0.42
C GLY A 194 27.48 -20.60 -0.45
N ALA A 195 28.10 -19.96 -1.46
CA ALA A 195 28.16 -18.49 -1.55
C ALA A 195 26.78 -17.80 -1.53
N TYR A 196 25.75 -18.44 -2.08
CA TYR A 196 24.37 -17.93 -2.09
C TYR A 196 23.76 -17.74 -0.68
N HIS A 197 24.24 -18.47 0.33
CA HIS A 197 23.81 -18.34 1.74
C HIS A 197 25.01 -18.04 2.66
N SER A 198 26.02 -17.36 2.13
CA SER A 198 27.17 -16.83 2.88
C SER A 198 27.20 -15.30 2.71
N PRO A 199 26.20 -14.57 3.24
CA PRO A 199 25.98 -13.18 2.88
C PRO A 199 27.08 -12.27 3.43
N TYR A 200 27.30 -11.17 2.74
CA TYR A 200 28.36 -10.21 3.03
C TYR A 200 27.97 -8.80 2.62
N ILE A 201 28.69 -7.83 3.18
CA ILE A 201 28.55 -6.42 2.81
C ILE A 201 29.85 -5.94 2.15
N LYS A 202 29.68 -5.20 1.06
CA LYS A 202 30.78 -4.58 0.33
C LYS A 202 30.29 -3.33 -0.40
N ASP A 203 31.06 -2.25 -0.26
CA ASP A 203 30.84 -0.98 -0.97
C ASP A 203 29.41 -0.42 -0.81
N GLY A 204 28.81 -0.59 0.38
CA GLY A 204 27.45 -0.15 0.71
C GLY A 204 26.32 -1.07 0.24
N TRP A 205 26.63 -2.25 -0.32
CA TRP A 205 25.66 -3.25 -0.73
C TRP A 205 25.74 -4.48 0.17
N VAL A 206 24.59 -4.99 0.61
CA VAL A 206 24.45 -6.32 1.21
C VAL A 206 24.12 -7.33 0.09
N TYR A 207 24.81 -8.46 0.08
CA TYR A 207 24.71 -9.54 -0.91
C TYR A 207 24.27 -10.85 -0.25
N GLY A 208 23.39 -11.61 -0.90
CA GLY A 208 22.93 -12.93 -0.45
C GLY A 208 21.58 -13.31 -1.07
N ALA A 209 21.27 -14.61 -1.13
CA ALA A 209 19.96 -15.05 -1.57
C ALA A 209 18.88 -14.59 -0.57
N GLY A 210 17.78 -14.10 -1.11
CA GLY A 210 16.66 -13.53 -0.34
C GLY A 210 16.93 -12.20 0.35
N ILE A 211 18.03 -11.51 0.05
CA ILE A 211 18.29 -10.15 0.54
C ILE A 211 17.32 -9.12 -0.03
N GLN A 212 16.78 -9.34 -1.23
CA GLN A 212 15.75 -8.50 -1.84
C GLN A 212 14.41 -9.23 -2.03
N ASP A 213 14.39 -10.57 -1.94
CA ASP A 213 13.21 -11.40 -2.18
C ASP A 213 13.19 -12.69 -1.33
N ASP A 214 12.64 -12.71 -0.11
CA ASP A 214 12.01 -11.61 0.65
C ASP A 214 12.49 -11.58 2.12
N SER A 215 13.55 -12.33 2.46
CA SER A 215 14.09 -12.32 3.84
C SER A 215 14.54 -10.93 4.29
N GLY A 216 15.21 -10.17 3.41
CA GLY A 216 15.63 -8.80 3.71
C GLY A 216 14.45 -7.86 3.98
N PRO A 217 13.49 -7.70 3.04
CA PRO A 217 12.31 -6.87 3.25
C PRO A 217 11.36 -7.37 4.37
N THR A 218 11.30 -8.69 4.63
CA THR A 218 10.64 -9.26 5.82
C THR A 218 11.27 -8.74 7.11
N LEU A 219 12.61 -8.73 7.18
CA LEU A 219 13.32 -8.24 8.36
C LEU A 219 13.25 -6.71 8.47
N ALA A 220 13.25 -5.99 7.34
CA ALA A 220 12.95 -4.56 7.30
C ALA A 220 11.55 -4.25 7.86
N THR A 221 10.56 -5.08 7.55
CA THR A 221 9.19 -5.00 8.09
C THR A 221 9.17 -5.27 9.60
N LEU A 222 9.89 -6.28 10.10
CA LEU A 222 10.02 -6.55 11.53
C LEU A 222 10.69 -5.38 12.27
N LEU A 223 11.79 -4.84 11.74
CA LEU A 223 12.51 -3.72 12.35
C LEU A 223 11.72 -2.39 12.25
N ALA A 224 10.89 -2.21 11.23
CA ALA A 224 9.94 -1.09 11.16
C ALA A 224 8.90 -1.16 12.28
N ALA A 225 8.36 -2.34 12.58
CA ALA A 225 7.48 -2.52 13.74
C ALA A 225 8.22 -2.31 15.07
N LYS A 226 9.51 -2.70 15.16
CA LYS A 226 10.34 -2.39 16.34
C LYS A 226 10.55 -0.88 16.50
N ALA A 227 10.79 -0.13 15.43
CA ALA A 227 10.91 1.33 15.49
C ALA A 227 9.60 1.98 15.98
N LEU A 228 8.44 1.51 15.51
CA LEU A 228 7.13 1.96 16.01
C LEU A 228 6.89 1.63 17.49
N LEU A 229 7.43 0.52 17.98
CA LEU A 229 7.36 0.13 19.39
C LEU A 229 8.19 1.07 20.28
N GLU A 230 9.42 1.41 19.87
CA GLU A 230 10.29 2.34 20.62
C GLU A 230 9.79 3.79 20.54
N ALA A 231 9.27 4.22 19.39
CA ALA A 231 8.67 5.55 19.22
C ALA A 231 7.42 5.77 20.10
N GLY A 232 6.80 4.69 20.59
CA GLY A 232 5.72 4.75 21.60
C GLY A 232 4.42 5.40 21.12
N LEU A 233 4.22 5.51 19.80
CA LEU A 233 3.16 6.33 19.20
C LEU A 233 1.75 5.74 19.37
N PRO A 234 0.70 6.58 19.42
CA PRO A 234 -0.70 6.14 19.45
C PRO A 234 -1.09 5.28 18.23
N MET A 235 -1.73 4.13 18.52
CA MET A 235 -2.30 3.20 17.54
C MET A 235 -3.71 2.79 17.97
N ASP A 236 -4.63 2.69 17.02
CA ASP A 236 -6.03 2.28 17.24
C ASP A 236 -6.26 0.78 16.93
N ARG A 237 -5.31 0.16 16.21
CA ARG A 237 -5.29 -1.25 15.81
C ARG A 237 -3.98 -1.92 16.26
N ARG A 238 -4.02 -3.25 16.37
CA ARG A 238 -2.81 -4.07 16.51
C ARG A 238 -2.07 -4.14 15.17
N ILE A 239 -0.75 -4.22 15.22
CA ILE A 239 0.12 -4.47 14.05
C ILE A 239 0.71 -5.86 14.21
N ARG A 240 0.43 -6.77 13.28
CA ARG A 240 0.95 -8.15 13.27
C ARG A 240 1.90 -8.36 12.09
N ILE A 241 3.13 -8.76 12.39
CA ILE A 241 4.14 -9.11 11.40
C ILE A 241 4.17 -10.63 11.27
N VAL A 242 3.66 -11.18 10.18
CA VAL A 242 3.60 -12.62 9.89
C VAL A 242 4.73 -12.99 8.92
N MET A 243 5.53 -13.97 9.31
CA MET A 243 6.75 -14.39 8.61
C MET A 243 6.63 -15.86 8.22
N GLY A 244 6.30 -16.11 6.96
CA GLY A 244 6.22 -17.45 6.34
C GLY A 244 7.59 -18.02 5.97
N ILE A 245 7.61 -19.26 5.48
CA ILE A 245 8.85 -19.95 5.07
C ILE A 245 8.65 -20.88 3.85
N TYR A 246 7.56 -20.69 3.08
CA TYR A 246 7.17 -21.57 1.96
C TYR A 246 6.39 -20.85 0.84
N GLU A 247 6.77 -19.61 0.50
CA GLU A 247 6.23 -18.93 -0.70
C GLU A 247 6.84 -19.59 -1.95
N ASP A 248 8.17 -19.64 -2.00
CA ASP A 248 9.00 -19.65 -3.21
C ASP A 248 9.26 -21.06 -3.79
N GLY A 249 8.41 -22.01 -3.43
CA GLY A 249 8.57 -23.43 -3.80
C GLY A 249 7.88 -24.43 -2.87
N GLY A 250 6.74 -24.06 -2.29
CA GLY A 250 6.09 -24.79 -1.20
C GLY A 250 5.76 -26.29 -1.49
N PRO A 251 5.61 -27.11 -0.42
CA PRO A 251 5.46 -28.58 -0.45
C PRO A 251 4.09 -29.09 -0.92
N GLY A 252 3.28 -28.21 -1.52
CA GLY A 252 1.85 -28.40 -1.75
C GLY A 252 1.01 -28.36 -0.46
N THR A 253 -0.24 -27.90 -0.58
CA THR A 253 -1.19 -27.88 0.54
C THR A 253 -1.92 -29.23 0.68
N PRO A 254 -2.08 -29.79 1.90
CA PRO A 254 -2.95 -30.94 2.16
C PRO A 254 -4.39 -30.71 1.64
N SER A 255 -5.03 -31.76 1.13
CA SER A 255 -6.38 -31.64 0.55
C SER A 255 -7.43 -31.13 1.55
N ALA A 256 -8.58 -30.65 1.05
CA ALA A 256 -9.71 -30.31 1.92
C ALA A 256 -10.15 -31.49 2.80
N ALA A 257 -10.11 -32.72 2.26
CA ALA A 257 -10.40 -33.94 3.03
C ALA A 257 -9.35 -34.21 4.13
N ASN A 258 -8.06 -33.99 3.86
CA ASN A 258 -7.00 -34.09 4.87
C ASN A 258 -7.21 -33.05 5.97
N THR A 259 -7.49 -31.80 5.59
CA THR A 259 -7.70 -30.68 6.51
C THR A 259 -8.94 -30.91 7.39
N ALA A 260 -10.01 -31.45 6.81
CA ALA A 260 -11.23 -31.83 7.53
C ALA A 260 -11.02 -32.90 8.60
N THR A 261 -9.92 -33.66 8.59
CA THR A 261 -9.60 -34.60 9.70
C THR A 261 -9.24 -33.86 11.00
N PHE A 262 -8.79 -32.61 10.90
CA PHE A 262 -8.38 -31.77 12.03
C PHE A 262 -9.37 -30.61 12.27
N GLN A 263 -10.00 -30.05 11.24
CA GLN A 263 -10.88 -28.88 11.35
C GLN A 263 -12.35 -29.18 11.03
N SER A 264 -13.26 -28.44 11.64
CA SER A 264 -14.70 -28.54 11.36
C SER A 264 -15.16 -27.77 10.12
N ILE A 265 -14.50 -26.65 9.79
CA ILE A 265 -14.86 -25.76 8.68
C ILE A 265 -13.62 -25.51 7.79
N PRO A 266 -13.25 -26.45 6.91
CA PRO A 266 -12.15 -26.26 5.97
C PRO A 266 -12.54 -25.28 4.86
N TYR A 267 -11.55 -24.64 4.22
CA TYR A 267 -11.79 -23.84 3.02
C TYR A 267 -12.17 -24.71 1.82
N ASN A 268 -13.08 -24.19 0.97
CA ASN A 268 -13.49 -24.83 -0.29
C ASN A 268 -12.33 -24.97 -1.29
N SER A 269 -11.39 -24.01 -1.27
CA SER A 269 -10.12 -24.06 -1.99
C SER A 269 -9.01 -23.52 -1.09
N ASN A 270 -7.92 -24.27 -0.97
CA ASN A 270 -6.76 -23.83 -0.19
C ASN A 270 -6.15 -22.54 -0.78
N PRO A 271 -5.53 -21.68 0.06
CA PRO A 271 -4.62 -20.64 -0.40
C PRO A 271 -3.52 -21.19 -1.32
N SER A 272 -2.98 -20.33 -2.19
CA SER A 272 -1.90 -20.69 -3.13
C SER A 272 -0.61 -21.11 -2.41
N PHE A 273 -0.29 -20.41 -1.32
CA PHE A 273 0.93 -20.61 -0.55
C PHE A 273 0.67 -21.41 0.73
N TYR A 274 1.68 -22.18 1.13
CA TYR A 274 1.54 -23.19 2.17
C TYR A 274 1.46 -22.62 3.58
N ASP A 275 2.19 -21.53 3.82
CA ASP A 275 2.12 -20.70 5.02
C ASP A 275 0.75 -20.02 5.17
N ASN A 276 0.18 -19.51 4.08
CA ASN A 276 -1.16 -18.92 4.02
C ASN A 276 -2.24 -19.98 4.25
N TRP A 277 -2.08 -21.18 3.70
CA TRP A 277 -2.91 -22.33 4.06
C TRP A 277 -2.80 -22.65 5.55
N ALA A 278 -1.60 -22.60 6.12
CA ALA A 278 -1.40 -22.81 7.54
C ALA A 278 -2.07 -21.70 8.39
N TYR A 279 -2.01 -20.44 7.96
CA TYR A 279 -2.59 -19.29 8.66
C TYR A 279 -4.11 -19.26 8.59
N LYS A 280 -4.66 -19.20 7.36
CA LYS A 280 -6.09 -19.00 7.08
C LYS A 280 -6.91 -20.27 7.29
N ASN A 281 -6.44 -21.39 6.73
CA ASN A 281 -7.13 -22.69 6.82
C ASN A 281 -6.72 -23.35 8.14
N LEU A 282 -5.56 -24.01 8.23
CA LEU A 282 -5.15 -24.89 9.35
C LEU A 282 -5.28 -24.29 10.76
N ASN A 283 -4.88 -23.04 10.96
CA ASN A 283 -4.91 -22.40 12.28
C ASN A 283 -6.10 -21.44 12.46
N ARG A 284 -6.83 -21.05 11.41
CA ARG A 284 -7.94 -20.07 11.47
C ARG A 284 -7.53 -18.81 12.26
N GLU A 285 -6.34 -18.26 12.00
CA GLU A 285 -5.88 -17.03 12.66
C GLU A 285 -6.75 -15.82 12.27
N GLU A 286 -6.65 -14.76 13.06
CA GLU A 286 -7.39 -13.51 12.84
C GLU A 286 -7.09 -12.93 11.44
N THR A 287 -8.14 -12.63 10.67
CA THR A 287 -8.02 -11.94 9.39
C THR A 287 -7.77 -10.45 9.64
N PRO A 288 -6.88 -9.78 8.89
CA PRO A 288 -6.62 -8.36 9.04
C PRO A 288 -7.72 -7.50 8.41
N ILE A 289 -7.87 -6.26 8.88
CA ILE A 289 -8.73 -5.24 8.23
C ILE A 289 -8.05 -4.61 7.01
N ALA A 290 -6.72 -4.51 7.05
CA ALA A 290 -5.85 -4.13 5.95
C ALA A 290 -4.47 -4.77 6.13
N ALA A 291 -3.78 -5.01 5.03
CA ALA A 291 -2.48 -5.67 5.05
C ALA A 291 -1.59 -5.25 3.88
N TYR A 292 -0.30 -5.57 3.98
CA TYR A 292 0.61 -5.61 2.83
C TYR A 292 1.59 -6.77 2.94
N THR A 293 2.22 -7.09 1.82
CA THR A 293 3.46 -7.89 1.76
C THR A 293 4.62 -7.00 1.35
N SER A 294 5.80 -7.27 1.93
CA SER A 294 7.04 -6.64 1.52
C SER A 294 7.57 -7.16 0.19
N ASP A 295 7.16 -8.35 -0.24
CA ASP A 295 7.43 -8.90 -1.58
C ASP A 295 6.59 -8.14 -2.63
N SER A 296 7.11 -7.00 -3.13
CA SER A 296 7.05 -6.61 -4.55
C SER A 296 7.79 -5.28 -4.82
N ARG A 297 7.09 -4.17 -5.11
CA ARG A 297 7.71 -2.86 -5.36
C ARG A 297 6.95 -1.77 -4.65
N PHE A 298 7.64 -0.69 -4.33
CA PHE A 298 7.02 0.60 -4.11
C PHE A 298 6.60 1.25 -5.46
N PRO A 299 5.62 2.17 -5.46
CA PRO A 299 4.91 2.68 -4.30
C PRO A 299 3.88 1.70 -3.76
N VAL A 300 2.99 1.16 -4.60
CA VAL A 300 1.95 0.19 -4.23
C VAL A 300 1.67 -0.71 -5.42
N ILE A 301 1.54 -2.03 -5.20
CA ILE A 301 1.02 -2.97 -6.20
C ILE A 301 -0.42 -3.36 -5.84
N VAL A 302 -1.35 -3.05 -6.76
CA VAL A 302 -2.80 -3.26 -6.56
C VAL A 302 -3.32 -4.57 -7.14
N GLY A 303 -2.52 -5.26 -7.97
CA GLY A 303 -2.93 -6.52 -8.60
C GLY A 303 -1.95 -7.05 -9.65
N ASN A 304 -2.30 -8.23 -10.18
CA ASN A 304 -1.68 -8.85 -11.35
C ASN A 304 -2.25 -8.29 -12.64
N SER A 305 -1.42 -8.18 -13.68
CA SER A 305 -1.75 -7.64 -15.00
C SER A 305 -1.62 -8.69 -16.11
N GLY A 306 -2.44 -8.55 -17.15
CA GLY A 306 -2.23 -9.27 -18.41
C GLY A 306 -1.17 -8.58 -19.25
N SER A 307 -0.35 -9.33 -20.01
CA SER A 307 0.66 -8.75 -20.89
C SER A 307 0.85 -9.50 -22.21
N VAL A 308 1.37 -8.80 -23.21
CA VAL A 308 1.77 -9.31 -24.52
C VAL A 308 3.12 -8.69 -24.95
N THR A 309 3.80 -9.30 -25.92
CA THR A 309 5.02 -8.72 -26.52
C THR A 309 4.96 -8.80 -28.06
N PRO A 310 4.23 -7.89 -28.73
CA PRO A 310 4.32 -7.70 -30.18
C PRO A 310 5.75 -7.36 -30.64
N SER A 311 6.04 -7.59 -31.93
CA SER A 311 7.15 -6.92 -32.62
C SER A 311 6.68 -5.60 -33.23
N VAL A 312 7.51 -4.56 -33.10
CA VAL A 312 7.42 -3.27 -33.81
C VAL A 312 8.56 -3.23 -34.83
N SER A 313 8.25 -3.13 -36.12
CA SER A 313 9.22 -3.32 -37.20
C SER A 313 9.13 -2.26 -38.29
N MET A 314 10.26 -1.94 -38.95
CA MET A 314 10.33 -1.06 -40.12
C MET A 314 11.36 -1.61 -41.12
N ASP A 315 11.03 -1.55 -42.41
CA ASP A 315 11.96 -1.90 -43.49
C ASP A 315 12.88 -0.72 -43.81
N LEU A 316 14.18 -0.90 -43.57
CA LEU A 316 15.24 0.06 -43.89
C LEU A 316 16.02 -0.33 -45.16
N SER A 317 15.57 -1.33 -45.92
CA SER A 317 16.26 -1.83 -47.13
C SER A 317 16.52 -0.76 -48.20
N ALA A 318 15.70 0.30 -48.24
CA ALA A 318 15.88 1.46 -49.10
C ALA A 318 17.11 2.32 -48.75
N ASP A 319 17.79 2.08 -47.62
CA ASP A 319 18.99 2.80 -47.19
C ASP A 319 20.29 2.06 -47.52
N ARG A 320 20.24 0.86 -48.13
CA ARG A 320 21.42 -0.02 -48.40
C ARG A 320 22.61 0.64 -49.12
N THR A 321 22.39 1.71 -49.88
CA THR A 321 23.43 2.43 -50.64
C THR A 321 23.74 3.82 -50.07
N LYS A 322 23.15 4.20 -48.93
CA LYS A 322 23.27 5.53 -48.33
C LYS A 322 24.40 5.56 -47.30
N ALA A 323 25.10 6.68 -47.24
CA ALA A 323 25.99 6.99 -46.12
C ALA A 323 25.22 6.96 -44.79
N PHE A 324 25.89 6.56 -43.70
CA PHE A 324 25.33 6.42 -42.36
C PHE A 324 24.16 5.41 -42.24
N ARG A 325 23.96 4.51 -43.22
CA ARG A 325 22.99 3.41 -43.10
C ARG A 325 23.33 2.51 -41.89
N LEU A 326 22.30 1.91 -41.30
CA LEU A 326 22.48 0.94 -40.21
C LEU A 326 23.06 -0.37 -40.74
N THR A 327 24.06 -0.92 -40.06
CA THR A 327 24.67 -2.24 -40.35
C THR A 327 24.46 -3.23 -39.21
N ALA A 328 24.39 -2.76 -37.96
CA ALA A 328 24.02 -3.56 -36.81
C ALA A 328 23.30 -2.70 -35.76
N ALA A 329 22.39 -3.31 -35.01
CA ALA A 329 21.82 -2.71 -33.80
C ALA A 329 21.57 -3.78 -32.75
N THR A 330 22.12 -3.60 -31.55
CA THR A 330 22.00 -4.56 -30.43
C THR A 330 21.64 -3.86 -29.13
N ALA A 331 20.88 -4.53 -28.26
CA ALA A 331 20.44 -4.02 -26.97
C ALA A 331 20.77 -5.00 -25.84
N GLY A 332 21.04 -4.49 -24.64
CA GLY A 332 21.45 -5.30 -23.50
C GLY A 332 21.32 -4.56 -22.16
N VAL A 333 22.00 -5.08 -21.14
CA VAL A 333 22.10 -4.44 -19.82
C VAL A 333 23.24 -3.41 -19.80
N THR A 334 23.03 -2.29 -19.10
CA THR A 334 24.03 -1.23 -18.87
C THR A 334 25.32 -1.76 -18.22
N LEU A 335 26.45 -1.14 -18.54
CA LEU A 335 27.74 -1.41 -17.89
C LEU A 335 28.03 -0.36 -16.82
N ARG A 336 28.64 -0.77 -15.70
CA ARG A 336 29.09 0.12 -14.62
C ARG A 336 30.56 -0.16 -14.28
N GLU A 337 31.38 0.88 -14.29
CA GLU A 337 32.78 0.80 -13.85
C GLU A 337 32.86 0.28 -12.40
N GLY A 338 33.74 -0.69 -12.15
CA GLY A 338 33.91 -1.31 -10.82
C GLY A 338 32.89 -2.39 -10.44
N ASP A 339 31.79 -2.55 -11.17
CA ASP A 339 30.73 -3.53 -10.87
C ASP A 339 30.65 -4.66 -11.92
N PRO A 340 31.38 -5.78 -11.71
CA PRO A 340 31.36 -6.93 -12.60
C PRO A 340 30.14 -7.86 -12.35
N THR A 341 29.26 -7.52 -11.40
CA THR A 341 28.05 -8.30 -11.09
C THR A 341 26.82 -7.80 -11.84
N LEU A 342 26.73 -6.51 -12.17
CA LEU A 342 25.52 -5.89 -12.76
C LEU A 342 24.93 -6.64 -13.97
N LYS A 343 25.77 -7.28 -14.79
CA LYS A 343 25.33 -8.12 -15.92
C LYS A 343 24.48 -9.34 -15.52
N ASP A 344 24.64 -9.85 -14.30
CA ASP A 344 23.97 -11.05 -13.81
C ASP A 344 22.48 -10.79 -13.48
N ILE A 345 22.07 -9.52 -13.34
CA ILE A 345 20.67 -9.09 -13.23
C ILE A 345 19.80 -9.54 -14.44
N ALA A 346 20.44 -9.81 -15.58
CA ALA A 346 19.79 -10.31 -16.79
C ALA A 346 19.26 -11.74 -16.65
N TYR A 347 19.70 -12.50 -15.64
CA TYR A 347 19.31 -13.90 -15.41
C TYR A 347 18.27 -14.06 -14.28
N GLY A 348 17.71 -12.96 -13.75
CA GLY A 348 16.63 -12.99 -12.77
C GLY A 348 15.30 -13.48 -13.33
N SER A 349 14.28 -13.55 -12.47
CA SER A 349 12.94 -14.07 -12.83
C SER A 349 12.10 -13.12 -13.69
N THR A 350 12.59 -11.91 -13.95
CA THR A 350 12.01 -10.97 -14.89
C THR A 350 13.03 -10.57 -15.93
N THR A 351 12.55 -10.17 -17.10
CA THR A 351 13.41 -9.62 -18.13
C THR A 351 13.61 -8.12 -17.92
N GLN A 352 14.76 -7.64 -18.37
CA GLN A 352 15.16 -6.25 -18.25
C GLN A 352 14.73 -5.45 -19.49
N ILE A 353 14.59 -4.16 -19.30
CA ILE A 353 14.50 -3.18 -20.39
C ILE A 353 15.91 -2.93 -20.92
N ALA A 354 16.01 -2.59 -22.21
CA ALA A 354 17.24 -2.14 -22.84
C ALA A 354 17.83 -0.91 -22.11
N SER A 355 18.76 -1.18 -21.19
CA SER A 355 19.55 -0.19 -20.44
C SER A 355 20.91 0.07 -21.12
N ARG A 356 21.26 -0.74 -22.12
CA ARG A 356 22.34 -0.52 -23.08
C ARG A 356 21.84 -0.70 -24.51
N ALA A 357 22.32 0.12 -25.44
CA ALA A 357 22.07 -0.04 -26.87
C ALA A 357 23.29 0.37 -27.69
N ILE A 358 23.56 -0.37 -28.77
CA ILE A 358 24.70 -0.16 -29.67
C ILE A 358 24.16 -0.11 -31.09
N PHE A 359 24.43 0.97 -31.81
CA PHE A 359 24.07 1.15 -33.22
C PHE A 359 25.35 1.31 -34.04
N THR A 360 25.51 0.51 -35.09
CA THR A 360 26.66 0.57 -35.98
C THR A 360 26.22 1.05 -37.35
N LEU A 361 26.89 2.08 -37.85
CA LEU A 361 26.60 2.75 -39.11
C LEU A 361 27.75 2.57 -40.11
N ASP A 362 27.40 2.41 -41.37
CA ASP A 362 28.35 2.41 -42.50
C ASP A 362 28.77 3.84 -42.84
N VAL A 363 30.05 4.14 -42.74
CA VAL A 363 30.64 5.44 -43.11
C VAL A 363 31.68 5.30 -44.23
N ALA A 364 31.65 4.20 -44.99
CA ALA A 364 32.51 4.00 -46.16
C ALA A 364 32.41 5.18 -47.14
N GLY A 365 33.57 5.75 -47.50
CA GLY A 365 33.66 6.91 -48.41
C GLY A 365 33.18 8.26 -47.86
N VAL A 366 32.64 8.32 -46.64
CA VAL A 366 32.19 9.57 -45.99
C VAL A 366 33.38 10.40 -45.52
N GLY A 367 33.39 11.70 -45.84
CA GLY A 367 34.48 12.62 -45.46
C GLY A 367 34.53 12.91 -43.95
N SER A 368 35.72 13.21 -43.42
CA SER A 368 35.90 13.49 -41.98
C SER A 368 34.98 14.59 -41.47
N ALA A 369 34.84 15.69 -42.20
CA ALA A 369 33.97 16.80 -41.81
C ALA A 369 32.48 16.40 -41.63
N GLU A 370 31.98 15.41 -42.37
CA GLU A 370 30.62 14.90 -42.21
C GLU A 370 30.52 13.96 -41.01
N ARG A 371 31.51 13.08 -40.81
CA ARG A 371 31.63 12.23 -39.61
C ARG A 371 31.69 13.08 -38.34
N ASP A 372 32.53 14.13 -38.34
CA ASP A 372 32.70 15.07 -37.24
C ASP A 372 31.42 15.88 -36.96
N ARG A 373 30.70 16.30 -38.01
CA ARG A 373 29.41 17.00 -37.89
C ARG A 373 28.32 16.11 -37.30
N PHE A 374 28.25 14.84 -37.70
CA PHE A 374 27.33 13.85 -37.14
C PHE A 374 27.61 13.61 -35.65
N VAL A 375 28.88 13.35 -35.30
CA VAL A 375 29.32 13.15 -33.90
C VAL A 375 29.05 14.40 -33.06
N SER A 376 29.43 15.59 -33.54
CA SER A 376 29.22 16.85 -32.82
C SER A 376 27.75 17.12 -32.51
N ALA A 377 26.83 16.77 -33.41
CA ALA A 377 25.40 16.91 -33.18
C ALA A 377 24.87 15.94 -32.12
N ILE A 378 25.37 14.70 -32.08
CA ILE A 378 25.07 13.72 -31.02
C ILE A 378 25.61 14.22 -29.67
N THR A 379 26.88 14.63 -29.61
CA THR A 379 27.51 15.14 -28.40
C THR A 379 26.78 16.38 -27.86
N ALA A 380 26.42 17.33 -28.73
CA ALA A 380 25.66 18.51 -28.35
C ALA A 380 24.26 18.17 -27.82
N ALA A 381 23.54 17.25 -28.47
CA ALA A 381 22.22 16.80 -28.03
C ALA A 381 22.28 16.08 -26.67
N ALA A 382 23.23 15.17 -26.48
CA ALA A 382 23.45 14.47 -25.22
C ALA A 382 23.87 15.42 -24.08
N THR A 383 24.76 16.37 -24.35
CA THR A 383 25.18 17.40 -23.39
C THR A 383 24.01 18.30 -22.97
N THR A 384 23.19 18.74 -23.95
CA THR A 384 21.99 19.57 -23.70
C THR A 384 20.94 18.84 -22.84
N LYS A 385 20.97 17.50 -22.82
CA LYS A 385 20.10 16.67 -21.99
C LYS A 385 20.78 16.07 -20.76
N GLY A 386 21.97 16.55 -20.40
CA GLY A 386 22.68 16.14 -19.17
C GLY A 386 23.24 14.71 -19.19
N TRP A 387 23.39 14.09 -20.37
CA TRP A 387 23.99 12.76 -20.52
C TRP A 387 25.50 12.79 -20.77
N LEU A 388 26.05 13.98 -21.05
CA LEU A 388 27.49 14.22 -21.18
C LEU A 388 27.88 15.55 -20.49
N PRO A 389 29.11 15.66 -19.96
CA PRO A 389 30.12 14.60 -19.84
C PRO A 389 29.73 13.53 -18.80
N ALA A 390 30.44 12.40 -18.81
CA ALA A 390 30.32 11.38 -17.76
C ALA A 390 30.84 11.93 -16.42
N ALA A 391 30.29 11.45 -15.30
CA ALA A 391 30.87 11.72 -13.99
C ALA A 391 32.21 10.97 -13.83
N PRO A 392 33.15 11.46 -13.01
CA PRO A 392 34.43 10.76 -12.79
C PRO A 392 34.22 9.33 -12.30
N ARG A 393 34.93 8.37 -12.91
CA ARG A 393 34.84 6.92 -12.63
C ARG A 393 33.44 6.31 -12.88
N THR A 394 32.76 6.79 -13.91
CA THR A 394 31.50 6.20 -14.39
C THR A 394 31.57 5.88 -15.87
N THR A 395 30.82 4.88 -16.31
CA THR A 395 30.65 4.55 -17.73
C THR A 395 30.03 5.74 -18.47
N PRO A 396 30.63 6.27 -19.54
CA PRO A 396 29.98 7.33 -20.31
C PRO A 396 28.68 6.85 -20.96
N LYS A 397 27.59 7.59 -20.68
CA LYS A 397 26.22 7.27 -21.13
C LYS A 397 26.02 7.33 -22.63
N VAL A 398 26.83 8.12 -23.33
CA VAL A 398 26.84 8.24 -24.80
C VAL A 398 28.28 8.20 -25.27
N GLN A 399 28.58 7.30 -26.21
CA GLN A 399 29.90 7.15 -26.81
C GLN A 399 29.78 7.01 -28.33
N THR A 400 30.72 7.62 -29.05
CA THR A 400 30.84 7.45 -30.50
C THR A 400 32.26 7.04 -30.85
N THR A 401 32.43 5.90 -31.51
CA THR A 401 33.72 5.36 -31.93
C THR A 401 33.74 5.20 -33.45
N ILE A 402 34.81 5.66 -34.10
CA ILE A 402 35.01 5.49 -35.55
C ILE A 402 36.19 4.56 -35.77
N ALA A 403 35.97 3.45 -36.47
CA ALA A 403 36.97 2.45 -36.79
C ALA A 403 36.90 2.10 -38.29
N GLY A 404 37.80 2.68 -39.08
CA GLY A 404 37.81 2.55 -40.55
C GLY A 404 36.53 3.11 -41.17
N ASP A 405 35.73 2.22 -41.75
CA ASP A 405 34.45 2.53 -42.40
C ASP A 405 33.23 2.26 -41.50
N SER A 406 33.45 2.01 -40.21
CA SER A 406 32.40 1.81 -39.20
C SER A 406 32.34 2.97 -38.22
N LEU A 407 31.13 3.46 -37.91
CA LEU A 407 30.84 4.35 -36.79
C LEU A 407 29.88 3.65 -35.82
N THR A 408 30.28 3.48 -34.57
CA THR A 408 29.45 2.92 -33.51
C THR A 408 28.97 4.03 -32.57
N LEU A 409 27.66 4.09 -32.32
CA LEU A 409 27.01 4.86 -31.26
C LEU A 409 26.61 3.89 -30.14
N GLU A 410 27.18 4.02 -28.96
CA GLU A 410 26.80 3.26 -27.77
C GLU A 410 26.12 4.16 -26.73
N ILE A 411 25.03 3.63 -26.16
CA ILE A 411 24.15 4.27 -25.17
C ILE A 411 24.10 3.39 -23.91
N ASN A 412 24.27 3.98 -22.72
CA ASN A 412 24.11 3.33 -21.41
C ASN A 412 23.22 4.22 -20.51
N THR A 413 22.34 3.63 -19.69
CA THR A 413 21.40 4.37 -18.80
C THR A 413 21.87 4.47 -17.34
N ASP A 414 22.96 3.81 -16.97
CA ASP A 414 23.49 3.56 -15.62
C ASP A 414 22.67 2.60 -14.74
N VAL A 415 21.36 2.52 -14.94
CA VAL A 415 20.44 1.70 -14.14
C VAL A 415 19.77 0.64 -15.02
N ALA A 416 19.83 -0.62 -14.58
CA ALA A 416 19.05 -1.71 -15.14
C ALA A 416 17.66 -1.73 -14.48
N MET A 417 16.61 -1.75 -15.30
CA MET A 417 15.22 -1.65 -14.84
C MET A 417 14.35 -2.69 -15.51
N GLU A 418 13.41 -3.24 -14.76
CA GLU A 418 12.50 -4.28 -15.22
C GLU A 418 11.28 -3.74 -15.99
N MET A 419 10.61 -4.65 -16.68
CA MET A 419 9.62 -4.32 -17.71
C MET A 419 8.29 -3.69 -17.25
N PRO A 420 7.78 -3.93 -16.02
CA PRO A 420 6.59 -3.24 -15.55
C PRO A 420 6.79 -1.74 -15.24
N THR A 421 8.05 -1.27 -15.14
CA THR A 421 8.43 0.08 -14.65
C THR A 421 9.44 0.83 -15.55
N PRO A 422 9.20 0.93 -16.88
CA PRO A 422 10.10 1.60 -17.83
C PRO A 422 10.41 3.06 -17.51
N GLN A 423 9.46 3.75 -16.88
CA GLN A 423 9.59 5.16 -16.52
C GLN A 423 10.64 5.45 -15.44
N TYR A 424 11.14 4.42 -14.72
CA TYR A 424 12.17 4.60 -13.69
C TYR A 424 13.62 4.47 -14.22
N GLY A 425 13.85 3.70 -15.30
CA GLY A 425 15.19 3.36 -15.77
C GLY A 425 15.70 4.10 -17.01
N LYS A 426 14.77 4.72 -17.77
CA LYS A 426 15.00 5.18 -19.16
C LYS A 426 15.30 4.00 -20.11
N ASN A 427 15.28 4.25 -21.42
CA ASN A 427 15.48 3.22 -22.44
C ASN A 427 16.56 3.60 -23.46
N ALA A 428 17.64 2.82 -23.48
CA ALA A 428 18.80 3.08 -24.33
C ALA A 428 18.49 3.03 -25.84
N VAL A 429 17.48 2.27 -26.26
CA VAL A 429 17.04 2.24 -27.68
C VAL A 429 16.26 3.50 -28.04
N VAL A 430 15.37 3.98 -27.16
CA VAL A 430 14.66 5.27 -27.34
C VAL A 430 15.67 6.43 -27.43
N TRP A 431 16.65 6.46 -26.53
CA TRP A 431 17.72 7.45 -26.52
C TRP A 431 18.63 7.37 -27.74
N GLY A 432 19.02 6.16 -28.16
CA GLY A 432 19.80 5.96 -29.37
C GLY A 432 19.06 6.45 -30.62
N MET A 433 17.77 6.14 -30.75
CA MET A 433 16.92 6.64 -31.84
C MET A 433 16.83 8.18 -31.83
N PHE A 434 16.65 8.81 -30.66
CA PHE A 434 16.68 10.28 -30.55
C PHE A 434 18.03 10.87 -31.01
N LEU A 435 19.15 10.30 -30.58
CA LEU A 435 20.49 10.80 -30.95
C LEU A 435 20.80 10.57 -32.43
N LEU A 436 20.41 9.42 -33.00
CA LEU A 436 20.47 9.17 -34.44
C LEU A 436 19.64 10.20 -35.24
N SER A 437 18.44 10.55 -34.77
CA SER A 437 17.63 11.61 -35.38
C SER A 437 18.38 12.95 -35.41
N LYS A 438 19.06 13.34 -34.32
CA LYS A 438 19.85 14.58 -34.28
C LYS A 438 21.10 14.53 -35.16
N GLY A 439 21.86 13.43 -35.12
CA GLY A 439 23.04 13.23 -35.97
C GLY A 439 22.72 13.29 -37.47
N LEU A 440 21.75 12.49 -37.90
CA LEU A 440 21.29 12.45 -39.30
C LEU A 440 20.64 13.78 -39.74
N GLY A 441 19.86 14.41 -38.84
CA GLY A 441 19.27 15.72 -39.11
C GLY A 441 20.33 16.82 -39.29
N ALA A 442 21.44 16.75 -38.56
CA ALA A 442 22.55 17.68 -38.73
C ALA A 442 23.23 17.55 -40.10
N LEU A 443 23.19 16.37 -40.74
CA LEU A 443 23.65 16.16 -42.12
C LEU A 443 22.65 16.65 -43.18
N GLY A 444 21.44 17.05 -42.78
CA GLY A 444 20.37 17.48 -43.69
C GLY A 444 19.40 16.38 -44.10
N SER A 445 19.58 15.14 -43.66
CA SER A 445 18.70 14.02 -43.98
C SER A 445 17.31 14.19 -43.35
N THR A 446 16.25 14.11 -44.16
CA THR A 446 14.86 14.09 -43.69
C THR A 446 14.30 12.66 -43.62
N ALA A 447 13.12 12.50 -43.03
CA ALA A 447 12.39 11.24 -43.01
C ALA A 447 11.90 10.76 -44.39
N ALA A 448 11.93 11.62 -45.43
CA ALA A 448 11.71 11.22 -46.81
C ALA A 448 13.00 10.66 -47.45
N ASP A 449 14.16 11.20 -47.08
CA ASP A 449 15.45 10.83 -47.67
C ASP A 449 15.99 9.50 -47.12
N MET A 450 15.68 9.14 -45.88
CA MET A 450 16.26 7.98 -45.19
C MET A 450 15.28 7.29 -44.24
N GLN A 451 15.12 5.97 -44.35
CA GLN A 451 14.22 5.21 -43.49
C GLN A 451 14.74 5.12 -42.06
N LEU A 452 16.06 5.03 -41.83
CA LEU A 452 16.65 5.12 -40.49
C LEU A 452 16.29 6.45 -39.81
N LYS A 453 16.31 7.57 -40.54
CA LYS A 453 15.88 8.89 -40.03
C LYS A 453 14.40 8.87 -39.66
N LYS A 454 13.55 8.28 -40.51
CA LYS A 454 12.11 8.12 -40.24
C LYS A 454 11.83 7.27 -39.01
N ALA A 455 12.52 6.14 -38.85
CA ALA A 455 12.44 5.29 -37.66
C ALA A 455 12.86 6.06 -36.39
N ALA A 456 14.00 6.74 -36.46
CA ALA A 456 14.56 7.56 -35.39
C ALA A 456 13.60 8.68 -34.95
N ASP A 457 13.05 9.44 -35.90
CA ASP A 457 12.04 10.47 -35.64
C ASP A 457 10.75 9.89 -35.07
N GLY A 458 10.31 8.73 -35.57
CA GLY A 458 9.10 8.06 -35.14
C GLY A 458 9.16 7.60 -33.69
N ILE A 459 10.25 6.93 -33.28
CA ILE A 459 10.43 6.50 -31.88
C ILE A 459 10.61 7.70 -30.96
N ALA A 460 11.38 8.72 -31.35
CA ALA A 460 11.56 9.93 -30.56
C ALA A 460 10.24 10.69 -30.33
N ASP A 461 9.36 10.77 -31.33
CA ASP A 461 8.05 11.41 -31.17
C ASP A 461 7.06 10.59 -30.32
N LEU A 462 7.19 9.27 -30.28
CA LEU A 462 6.31 8.39 -29.50
C LEU A 462 6.74 8.26 -28.04
N PHE A 463 8.04 8.32 -27.75
CA PHE A 463 8.60 8.03 -26.41
C PHE A 463 9.45 9.15 -25.80
N PHE A 464 9.80 10.22 -26.52
CA PHE A 464 10.79 11.20 -26.05
C PHE A 464 10.58 12.63 -26.55
N ARG A 465 9.32 13.10 -26.57
CA ARG A 465 9.00 14.50 -26.91
C ARG A 465 9.67 15.45 -25.93
N ASP A 466 10.30 16.49 -26.48
CA ASP A 466 11.05 17.53 -25.76
C ASP A 466 12.13 17.01 -24.78
N GLY A 467 12.51 15.74 -24.90
CA GLY A 467 13.45 15.08 -24.01
C GLY A 467 12.84 14.56 -22.70
N VAL A 468 11.54 14.27 -22.69
CA VAL A 468 10.81 13.66 -21.57
C VAL A 468 10.30 12.28 -21.97
N GLU A 469 10.70 11.26 -21.22
CA GLU A 469 10.17 9.89 -21.29
C GLU A 469 8.89 9.78 -20.45
N GLY A 470 9.01 9.54 -19.14
CA GLY A 470 7.90 9.58 -18.18
C GLY A 470 6.62 8.88 -18.65
N GLU A 471 5.52 9.64 -18.71
CA GLU A 471 4.19 9.16 -19.15
C GLU A 471 4.11 8.73 -20.63
N ALA A 472 5.13 8.96 -21.45
CA ALA A 472 5.17 8.39 -22.80
C ALA A 472 5.12 6.84 -22.76
N TYR A 473 5.65 6.23 -21.69
CA TYR A 473 5.56 4.80 -21.43
C TYR A 473 4.16 4.30 -21.03
N ILE A 474 3.21 5.18 -20.69
CA ILE A 474 1.79 4.82 -20.55
C ILE A 474 0.98 5.20 -21.81
N GLY A 475 1.66 5.66 -22.87
CA GLY A 475 1.07 5.98 -24.17
C GLY A 475 0.53 7.41 -24.31
N LYS A 476 0.96 8.36 -23.47
CA LYS A 476 0.54 9.78 -23.50
C LYS A 476 0.56 10.41 -24.90
N TYR A 477 1.55 10.05 -25.72
CA TYR A 477 1.75 10.61 -27.06
C TYR A 477 1.08 9.81 -28.20
N MET A 478 0.33 8.76 -27.86
CA MET A 478 -0.24 7.78 -28.81
C MET A 478 -1.74 7.95 -29.06
N GLY A 479 -2.35 9.05 -28.62
CA GLY A 479 -3.77 9.36 -28.86
C GLY A 479 -4.75 8.52 -28.02
N ILE A 480 -4.27 7.89 -26.95
CA ILE A 480 -5.14 7.22 -25.96
C ILE A 480 -5.95 8.31 -25.23
N PRO A 481 -7.28 8.14 -25.04
CA PRO A 481 -8.09 9.07 -24.24
C PRO A 481 -7.57 9.21 -22.80
N ALA A 482 -7.65 10.40 -22.22
CA ALA A 482 -7.10 10.67 -20.88
C ALA A 482 -7.68 9.73 -19.79
N ASN A 483 -8.98 9.44 -19.84
CA ASN A 483 -9.66 8.51 -18.94
C ASN A 483 -9.27 7.03 -19.15
N LEU A 484 -8.52 6.71 -20.22
CA LEU A 484 -7.99 5.39 -20.51
C LEU A 484 -6.47 5.31 -20.30
N LEU A 485 -5.74 6.41 -20.08
CA LEU A 485 -4.31 6.37 -19.71
C LEU A 485 -4.12 5.82 -18.29
N ARG A 486 -4.90 6.33 -17.35
CA ARG A 486 -4.86 6.00 -15.91
C ARG A 486 -6.26 5.61 -15.42
N ASN A 487 -6.33 4.73 -14.44
CA ASN A 487 -7.57 4.46 -13.74
C ASN A 487 -7.97 5.72 -12.93
N PRO A 488 -9.22 6.22 -13.06
CA PRO A 488 -9.64 7.46 -12.43
C PRO A 488 -9.62 7.42 -10.90
N ASN A 489 -9.75 6.24 -10.29
CA ASN A 489 -9.89 6.12 -8.85
C ASN A 489 -8.55 6.20 -8.11
N ASN A 490 -7.51 5.54 -8.64
CA ASN A 490 -6.21 5.41 -7.95
C ASN A 490 -4.97 5.70 -8.82
N GLY A 491 -5.15 6.21 -10.04
CA GLY A 491 -4.04 6.61 -10.91
C GLY A 491 -3.20 5.49 -11.53
N THR A 492 -3.53 4.22 -11.22
CA THR A 492 -2.86 3.04 -11.80
C THR A 492 -2.89 3.12 -13.33
N PRO A 493 -1.77 2.94 -14.04
CA PRO A 493 -1.74 3.08 -15.49
C PRO A 493 -2.48 1.90 -16.12
N ASN A 494 -3.42 2.18 -17.02
CA ASN A 494 -4.18 1.10 -17.66
C ASN A 494 -3.36 0.38 -18.75
N LEU A 495 -2.34 1.03 -19.33
CA LEU A 495 -1.29 0.40 -20.14
C LEU A 495 0.10 0.78 -19.64
N THR A 496 1.08 -0.08 -19.89
CA THR A 496 2.49 0.29 -19.82
C THR A 496 3.26 -0.41 -20.94
N LEU A 497 4.12 0.36 -21.60
CA LEU A 497 4.78 0.07 -22.86
C LEU A 497 6.30 0.12 -22.65
N ALA A 498 7.03 -0.92 -23.01
CA ALA A 498 8.50 -0.89 -23.00
C ALA A 498 9.05 -1.38 -24.35
N LEU A 499 9.68 -0.49 -25.12
CA LEU A 499 10.28 -0.81 -26.41
C LEU A 499 11.63 -1.53 -26.24
N MET A 500 11.96 -2.43 -27.15
CA MET A 500 13.14 -3.32 -27.04
C MET A 500 13.21 -4.03 -25.68
N ALA A 501 12.06 -4.61 -25.35
CA ALA A 501 11.79 -5.44 -24.21
C ALA A 501 12.52 -6.79 -24.26
N ASN A 502 12.44 -7.55 -23.16
CA ASN A 502 12.94 -8.92 -23.01
C ASN A 502 14.47 -9.09 -23.08
N ILE A 503 15.23 -8.19 -22.46
CA ILE A 503 16.67 -8.41 -22.25
C ILE A 503 16.87 -9.43 -21.12
N ASN A 504 17.44 -10.59 -21.44
CA ASN A 504 17.64 -11.70 -20.51
C ASN A 504 19.00 -12.41 -20.67
N SER A 505 20.02 -11.66 -21.10
CA SER A 505 21.38 -12.15 -21.35
C SER A 505 22.42 -11.05 -21.12
N GLU A 506 23.62 -11.44 -20.68
CA GLU A 506 24.79 -10.55 -20.65
C GLU A 506 25.32 -10.20 -22.06
N THR A 507 24.94 -10.98 -23.07
CA THR A 507 25.28 -10.71 -24.49
C THR A 507 24.19 -9.86 -25.12
N PRO A 508 24.52 -8.70 -25.74
CA PRO A 508 23.53 -7.84 -26.40
C PRO A 508 22.76 -8.56 -27.53
N THR A 509 21.43 -8.51 -27.45
CA THR A 509 20.49 -9.08 -28.42
C THR A 509 20.37 -8.19 -29.64
N SER A 510 20.51 -8.76 -30.85
CA SER A 510 20.30 -8.01 -32.10
C SER A 510 18.83 -7.70 -32.34
N PHE A 511 18.55 -6.49 -32.82
CA PHE A 511 17.23 -6.03 -33.26
C PHE A 511 17.23 -5.44 -34.69
N TYR A 512 18.32 -5.67 -35.44
CA TYR A 512 18.43 -5.32 -36.85
C TYR A 512 19.13 -6.41 -37.65
N THR A 513 18.69 -6.64 -38.90
CA THR A 513 19.26 -7.63 -39.82
C THR A 513 19.69 -6.97 -41.13
N ASP A 514 21.00 -6.75 -41.31
CA ASP A 514 21.55 -6.04 -42.48
C ASP A 514 21.17 -6.67 -43.83
N ALA A 515 21.18 -8.01 -43.90
CA ALA A 515 20.89 -8.76 -45.12
C ALA A 515 19.46 -8.52 -45.66
N SER A 516 18.49 -8.25 -44.78
CA SER A 516 17.12 -7.86 -45.17
C SER A 516 16.91 -6.35 -45.12
N GLY A 517 17.58 -5.62 -44.22
CA GLY A 517 17.26 -4.24 -43.85
C GLY A 517 16.16 -4.15 -42.79
N ASN A 518 15.75 -5.26 -42.17
CA ASN A 518 14.64 -5.27 -41.21
C ASN A 518 15.11 -4.79 -39.83
N LEU A 519 14.56 -3.66 -39.36
CA LEU A 519 14.59 -3.23 -37.96
C LEU A 519 13.40 -3.87 -37.24
N SER A 520 13.60 -4.55 -36.13
CA SER A 520 12.54 -5.32 -35.45
C SER A 520 12.73 -5.35 -33.93
N MET A 521 11.89 -4.60 -33.21
CA MET A 521 11.98 -4.39 -31.76
C MET A 521 10.77 -5.03 -31.05
N PRO A 522 10.93 -6.08 -30.22
CA PRO A 522 9.88 -6.48 -29.28
C PRO A 522 9.47 -5.31 -28.39
N MET A 523 8.16 -5.08 -28.26
CA MET A 523 7.61 -4.10 -27.33
C MET A 523 6.72 -4.82 -26.31
N TYR A 524 7.06 -4.75 -25.03
CA TYR A 524 6.20 -5.26 -23.97
C TYR A 524 5.02 -4.32 -23.75
N VAL A 525 3.83 -4.90 -23.60
CA VAL A 525 2.59 -4.18 -23.32
C VAL A 525 1.87 -4.91 -22.19
N ARG A 526 1.79 -4.31 -21.00
CA ARG A 526 0.90 -4.76 -19.92
C ARG A 526 -0.37 -3.93 -19.86
N SER A 527 -1.43 -4.49 -19.30
CA SER A 527 -2.74 -3.85 -19.19
C SER A 527 -3.43 -4.12 -17.85
N MET A 528 -4.02 -3.06 -17.29
CA MET A 528 -4.84 -3.05 -16.07
C MET A 528 -6.31 -2.65 -16.33
N HIS A 529 -6.73 -2.56 -17.60
CA HIS A 529 -8.10 -2.21 -17.96
C HIS A 529 -9.15 -3.16 -17.36
N VAL A 530 -10.26 -2.58 -16.90
CA VAL A 530 -11.40 -3.31 -16.33
C VAL A 530 -12.25 -3.98 -17.43
N THR A 531 -12.40 -3.36 -18.60
CA THR A 531 -13.24 -3.87 -19.70
C THR A 531 -12.44 -4.16 -20.98
N ALA A 532 -12.94 -5.10 -21.77
CA ALA A 532 -12.37 -5.44 -23.08
C ALA A 532 -12.54 -4.32 -24.11
N ALA A 533 -13.57 -3.46 -23.96
CA ALA A 533 -13.84 -2.33 -24.84
C ALA A 533 -12.81 -1.22 -24.66
N ASP A 534 -12.56 -0.83 -23.40
CA ASP A 534 -11.56 0.19 -23.05
C ASP A 534 -10.16 -0.25 -23.48
N SER A 535 -9.80 -1.50 -23.15
CA SER A 535 -8.54 -2.13 -23.56
C SER A 535 -8.37 -2.12 -25.08
N GLY A 536 -9.42 -2.50 -25.83
CA GLY A 536 -9.41 -2.50 -27.29
C GLY A 536 -9.31 -1.10 -27.91
N GLN A 537 -9.92 -0.08 -27.29
CA GLN A 537 -9.80 1.31 -27.73
C GLN A 537 -8.37 1.84 -27.51
N ALA A 538 -7.77 1.55 -26.35
CA ALA A 538 -6.41 1.97 -26.05
C ALA A 538 -5.37 1.27 -26.95
N THR A 539 -5.48 -0.05 -27.16
CA THR A 539 -4.56 -0.78 -28.06
C THR A 539 -4.74 -0.39 -29.53
N ALA A 540 -5.95 -0.05 -29.98
CA ALA A 540 -6.18 0.51 -31.30
C ALA A 540 -5.48 1.87 -31.50
N ALA A 541 -5.51 2.75 -30.49
CA ALA A 541 -4.81 4.04 -30.53
C ALA A 541 -3.28 3.87 -30.63
N VAL A 542 -2.69 3.01 -29.79
CA VAL A 542 -1.26 2.63 -29.87
C VAL A 542 -0.92 2.11 -31.28
N THR A 543 -1.73 1.19 -31.81
CA THR A 543 -1.53 0.61 -33.15
C THR A 543 -1.50 1.69 -34.23
N ALA A 544 -2.47 2.61 -34.22
CA ALA A 544 -2.57 3.72 -35.17
C ALA A 544 -1.39 4.69 -35.05
N ALA A 545 -0.92 4.98 -33.83
CA ALA A 545 0.22 5.87 -33.59
C ALA A 545 1.53 5.33 -34.19
N PHE A 546 1.83 4.04 -34.02
CA PHE A 546 3.00 3.40 -34.66
C PHE A 546 2.87 3.37 -36.19
N GLN A 547 1.70 3.03 -36.71
CA GLN A 547 1.43 3.02 -38.16
C GLN A 547 1.58 4.40 -38.79
N ALA A 548 1.15 5.47 -38.10
CA ALA A 548 1.33 6.86 -38.56
C ALA A 548 2.80 7.28 -38.65
N LYS A 549 3.71 6.63 -37.91
CA LYS A 549 5.18 6.79 -38.05
C LYS A 549 5.80 5.84 -39.08
N GLY A 550 5.01 4.96 -39.68
CA GLY A 550 5.43 4.00 -40.71
C GLY A 550 5.99 2.69 -40.15
N PHE A 551 5.73 2.36 -38.88
CA PHE A 551 6.04 1.04 -38.34
C PHE A 551 4.90 0.05 -38.60
N THR A 552 5.27 -1.20 -38.85
CA THR A 552 4.37 -2.35 -38.71
C THR A 552 4.41 -2.82 -37.25
N ILE A 553 3.26 -3.13 -36.66
CA ILE A 553 3.14 -3.63 -35.30
C ILE A 553 2.34 -4.93 -35.28
N GLY A 554 2.81 -5.91 -34.50
CA GLY A 554 2.07 -7.17 -34.26
C GLY A 554 0.75 -6.93 -33.52
N ASN A 555 -0.18 -7.89 -33.61
CA ASN A 555 -1.48 -7.76 -32.95
C ASN A 555 -1.32 -7.62 -31.43
N LEU A 556 -1.82 -6.52 -30.86
CA LEU A 556 -1.89 -6.28 -29.43
C LEU A 556 -3.02 -7.08 -28.75
N GLY A 557 -4.07 -7.41 -29.50
CA GLY A 557 -5.30 -7.99 -28.97
C GLY A 557 -6.03 -7.04 -28.01
N SER A 558 -6.84 -7.63 -27.13
CA SER A 558 -7.37 -6.99 -25.93
C SER A 558 -6.74 -7.70 -24.73
N PRO A 559 -5.57 -7.25 -24.23
CA PRO A 559 -4.97 -7.80 -23.03
C PRO A 559 -5.85 -7.37 -21.84
N ILE A 560 -6.88 -8.17 -21.56
CA ILE A 560 -7.62 -8.13 -20.30
C ILE A 560 -7.03 -9.18 -19.36
N GLY A 561 -6.99 -8.88 -18.07
CA GLY A 561 -6.36 -9.77 -17.10
C GLY A 561 -5.95 -9.11 -15.78
N ALA A 562 -6.55 -7.97 -15.42
CA ALA A 562 -6.34 -7.35 -14.12
C ALA A 562 -6.94 -8.24 -13.02
N GLY A 563 -6.11 -9.08 -12.41
CA GLY A 563 -6.43 -9.84 -11.19
C GLY A 563 -6.10 -8.96 -10.00
N LEU A 564 -7.09 -8.27 -9.46
CA LEU A 564 -6.91 -7.26 -8.43
C LEU A 564 -6.75 -7.91 -7.04
N TYR A 565 -5.79 -7.44 -6.24
CA TYR A 565 -5.73 -7.78 -4.83
C TYR A 565 -6.73 -6.91 -4.04
N VAL A 566 -6.83 -5.62 -4.42
CA VAL A 566 -7.79 -4.63 -3.93
C VAL A 566 -8.51 -3.95 -5.09
N THR A 567 -9.78 -3.56 -4.89
CA THR A 567 -10.51 -2.78 -5.90
C THR A 567 -9.83 -1.43 -6.16
N HIS A 568 -10.05 -0.85 -7.35
CA HIS A 568 -9.44 0.44 -7.71
C HIS A 568 -9.92 1.61 -6.84
N ASP A 569 -11.10 1.51 -6.22
CA ASP A 569 -11.65 2.46 -5.26
C ASP A 569 -11.28 2.16 -3.79
N ASN A 570 -10.49 1.11 -3.53
CA ASN A 570 -10.12 0.74 -2.17
C ASN A 570 -9.15 1.78 -1.56
N PRO A 571 -9.50 2.39 -0.40
CA PRO A 571 -8.72 3.47 0.19
C PRO A 571 -7.34 3.02 0.68
N LEU A 572 -7.09 1.72 0.87
CA LEU A 572 -5.76 1.19 1.20
C LEU A 572 -4.71 1.59 0.15
N THR A 573 -5.08 1.66 -1.13
CA THR A 573 -4.16 2.13 -2.19
C THR A 573 -3.80 3.60 -2.00
N ALA A 574 -4.78 4.44 -1.68
CA ALA A 574 -4.59 5.88 -1.49
C ALA A 574 -3.79 6.18 -0.21
N LEU A 575 -4.09 5.48 0.88
CA LEU A 575 -3.36 5.53 2.16
C LEU A 575 -1.88 5.22 1.95
N GLN A 576 -1.57 4.06 1.37
CA GLN A 576 -0.18 3.62 1.19
C GLN A 576 0.57 4.48 0.19
N PHE A 577 -0.08 4.90 -0.91
CA PHE A 577 0.57 5.78 -1.89
C PHE A 577 0.84 7.17 -1.30
N GLY A 578 -0.12 7.75 -0.58
CA GLY A 578 0.06 9.02 0.13
C GLY A 578 1.16 8.94 1.19
N SER A 579 1.17 7.87 1.99
CA SER A 579 2.21 7.63 3.01
C SER A 579 3.61 7.51 2.40
N TYR A 580 3.74 6.79 1.28
CA TYR A 580 4.97 6.73 0.49
C TYR A 580 5.41 8.12 -0.03
N GLN A 581 4.48 8.92 -0.56
CA GLN A 581 4.77 10.28 -1.03
C GLN A 581 5.22 11.19 0.11
N ALA A 582 4.48 11.20 1.22
CA ALA A 582 4.85 11.96 2.42
C ALA A 582 6.24 11.57 2.96
N SER A 583 6.59 10.27 2.94
CA SER A 583 7.91 9.79 3.35
C SER A 583 9.04 10.40 2.51
N ILE A 584 8.91 10.39 1.18
CA ILE A 584 9.97 10.86 0.26
C ILE A 584 10.02 12.39 0.13
N ASP A 585 8.88 13.07 0.31
CA ASP A 585 8.80 14.53 0.26
C ASP A 585 9.22 15.18 1.59
N HIS A 586 9.15 14.46 2.72
CA HIS A 586 9.65 14.90 4.04
C HIS A 586 11.17 15.07 4.08
N ASN A 587 11.92 14.13 3.48
CA ASN A 587 13.38 14.23 3.38
C ASN A 587 13.90 13.94 1.95
N PRO A 588 13.76 14.90 1.02
CA PRO A 588 14.16 14.75 -0.39
C PRO A 588 15.64 14.39 -0.62
N ASP A 589 16.54 14.81 0.27
CA ASP A 589 17.97 14.55 0.17
C ASP A 589 18.31 13.11 0.58
N GLU A 590 17.67 12.57 1.62
CA GLU A 590 17.78 11.15 1.96
C GLU A 590 17.13 10.26 0.89
N PHE A 591 15.93 10.62 0.45
CA PHE A 591 15.15 9.86 -0.53
C PHE A 591 15.45 10.26 -1.97
N ALA A 592 16.66 10.74 -2.28
CA ALA A 592 17.00 11.37 -3.56
C ALA A 592 16.66 10.54 -4.81
N ASP A 593 16.95 9.23 -4.79
CA ASP A 593 16.63 8.31 -5.91
C ASP A 593 15.11 8.28 -6.20
N PRO A 594 14.22 7.85 -5.27
CA PRO A 594 12.78 7.85 -5.50
C PRO A 594 12.17 9.26 -5.63
N HIS A 595 12.63 10.25 -4.87
CA HIS A 595 12.13 11.64 -4.96
C HIS A 595 12.40 12.25 -6.35
N SER A 596 13.52 11.92 -6.99
CA SER A 596 13.80 12.35 -8.38
C SER A 596 12.81 11.81 -9.43
N LEU A 597 12.02 10.78 -9.06
CA LEU A 597 11.03 10.14 -9.91
C LEU A 597 9.58 10.45 -9.49
N ARG A 598 9.35 11.25 -8.44
CA ARG A 598 8.01 11.46 -7.82
C ARG A 598 6.89 11.80 -8.83
N ASP A 599 7.20 12.62 -9.84
CA ASP A 599 6.23 13.06 -10.86
C ASP A 599 5.85 11.96 -11.89
N VAL A 600 6.57 10.82 -11.87
CA VAL A 600 6.34 9.65 -12.74
C VAL A 600 6.18 8.34 -11.96
N VAL A 601 5.98 8.44 -10.64
CA VAL A 601 5.66 7.32 -9.74
C VAL A 601 4.15 7.30 -9.49
N TYR A 602 3.59 6.08 -9.45
CA TYR A 602 2.15 5.84 -9.30
C TYR A 602 1.92 4.38 -8.90
N PRO A 603 0.75 4.03 -8.30
CA PRO A 603 0.36 2.64 -8.07
C PRO A 603 0.42 1.79 -9.35
N GLN A 604 0.77 0.51 -9.22
CA GLN A 604 1.07 -0.36 -10.38
C GLN A 604 0.31 -1.70 -10.32
N GLY A 605 0.24 -2.36 -11.48
CA GLY A 605 0.08 -3.81 -11.55
C GLY A 605 1.42 -4.51 -11.73
N THR A 606 1.52 -5.77 -11.28
CA THR A 606 2.69 -6.64 -11.48
C THR A 606 2.34 -7.79 -12.44
N THR A 607 3.31 -8.68 -12.72
CA THR A 607 3.07 -9.99 -13.39
C THR A 607 3.60 -11.17 -12.59
N GLY A 608 4.22 -10.93 -11.42
CA GLY A 608 4.69 -11.96 -10.51
C GLY A 608 3.57 -12.55 -9.64
N GLY A 609 3.86 -13.67 -8.97
CA GLY A 609 3.13 -14.04 -7.77
C GLY A 609 3.42 -13.06 -6.62
N THR A 610 2.61 -13.11 -5.58
CA THR A 610 2.89 -12.49 -4.27
C THR A 610 1.79 -12.87 -3.27
N LEU A 611 2.12 -12.87 -1.98
CA LEU A 611 1.26 -13.20 -0.84
C LEU A 611 -0.06 -12.40 -0.81
N ALA A 612 -0.07 -11.17 -1.36
CA ALA A 612 -1.25 -10.29 -1.41
C ALA A 612 -2.50 -10.92 -2.06
N SER A 613 -2.28 -11.87 -2.97
CA SER A 613 -3.36 -12.59 -3.67
C SER A 613 -4.27 -13.44 -2.77
N ASN A 614 -3.89 -13.72 -1.51
CA ASN A 614 -4.67 -14.55 -0.58
C ASN A 614 -5.63 -13.79 0.36
N PHE A 615 -5.54 -12.45 0.41
CA PHE A 615 -6.37 -11.60 1.27
C PHE A 615 -7.23 -10.66 0.43
N ARG A 616 -8.29 -11.23 -0.16
CA ARG A 616 -9.25 -10.55 -1.05
C ARG A 616 -9.68 -9.20 -0.48
N ASN A 617 -9.46 -8.15 -1.27
CA ASN A 617 -9.79 -6.76 -1.00
C ASN A 617 -9.15 -6.14 0.26
N LYS A 618 -8.23 -6.84 0.93
CA LYS A 618 -7.64 -6.41 2.20
C LYS A 618 -6.13 -6.21 2.11
N MET A 619 -5.46 -6.66 1.05
CA MET A 619 -4.00 -6.68 0.98
C MET A 619 -3.43 -6.21 -0.35
N THR A 620 -2.34 -5.44 -0.29
CA THR A 620 -1.52 -4.99 -1.43
C THR A 620 -0.10 -5.56 -1.30
N ALA A 621 0.79 -5.25 -2.26
CA ALA A 621 2.23 -5.30 -1.98
C ALA A 621 2.78 -3.87 -1.85
N PHE A 622 3.65 -3.66 -0.86
CA PHE A 622 4.15 -2.35 -0.42
C PHE A 622 5.59 -2.52 0.11
N GLY A 623 6.56 -2.73 -0.77
CA GLY A 623 7.91 -3.04 -0.31
C GLY A 623 8.88 -3.61 -1.33
N ALA A 624 10.01 -4.10 -0.81
CA ALA A 624 11.21 -4.66 -1.46
C ALA A 624 12.02 -3.70 -2.34
N VAL A 625 11.43 -3.06 -3.36
CA VAL A 625 12.19 -2.23 -4.32
C VAL A 625 11.63 -0.82 -4.43
N LEU A 626 12.47 0.17 -4.09
CA LEU A 626 12.19 1.60 -4.28
C LEU A 626 12.29 2.00 -5.76
N PRO A 627 11.45 2.93 -6.28
CA PRO A 627 11.61 3.49 -7.61
C PRO A 627 13.03 4.02 -7.84
N GLY A 628 13.62 3.67 -8.99
CA GLY A 628 14.99 4.03 -9.36
C GLY A 628 16.05 2.99 -8.96
N ASN A 629 15.74 2.06 -8.05
CA ASN A 629 16.65 0.97 -7.69
C ASN A 629 16.57 -0.24 -8.63
N GLU A 630 17.64 -1.03 -8.64
CA GLU A 630 17.76 -2.28 -9.39
C GLU A 630 16.96 -3.41 -8.74
N ARG A 631 16.22 -4.19 -9.56
CA ARG A 631 15.59 -5.44 -9.12
C ARG A 631 16.48 -6.65 -9.42
N TRP A 632 16.93 -7.30 -8.35
CA TRP A 632 17.90 -8.39 -8.29
C TRP A 632 17.30 -9.78 -8.04
N TRP A 633 15.98 -9.89 -7.92
CA TRP A 633 15.28 -11.12 -7.54
C TRP A 633 15.68 -12.35 -8.39
N HIS A 634 15.80 -13.49 -7.71
CA HIS A 634 15.98 -14.82 -8.30
C HIS A 634 17.30 -15.03 -9.08
N THR A 635 18.27 -14.13 -8.92
CA THR A 635 19.53 -14.17 -9.67
C THR A 635 20.76 -14.34 -8.79
N ALA A 636 21.88 -14.80 -9.36
CA ALA A 636 23.14 -14.82 -8.64
C ALA A 636 23.63 -13.41 -8.31
N ASN A 637 24.27 -13.25 -7.15
CA ASN A 637 24.71 -11.95 -6.64
C ASN A 637 23.54 -11.01 -6.30
N GLU A 638 22.38 -11.58 -5.93
CA GLU A 638 21.24 -10.84 -5.38
C GLU A 638 21.69 -9.92 -4.23
N ARG A 639 21.23 -8.67 -4.27
CA ARG A 639 21.74 -7.60 -3.39
C ARG A 639 20.77 -6.45 -3.20
N MET A 640 21.02 -5.65 -2.16
CA MET A 640 20.34 -4.37 -1.87
C MET A 640 21.35 -3.34 -1.37
N LYS A 641 21.17 -2.05 -1.67
CA LYS A 641 21.92 -0.97 -1.00
C LYS A 641 21.53 -0.93 0.48
N VAL A 642 22.48 -0.78 1.39
CA VAL A 642 22.23 -0.61 2.83
C VAL A 642 21.31 0.59 3.08
N ASP A 643 21.54 1.74 2.44
CA ASP A 643 20.67 2.91 2.60
C ASP A 643 19.24 2.66 2.08
N SER A 644 19.08 1.83 1.04
CA SER A 644 17.75 1.49 0.54
C SER A 644 17.00 0.49 1.41
N ALA A 645 17.70 -0.34 2.20
CA ALA A 645 17.08 -1.11 3.27
C ALA A 645 16.49 -0.16 4.33
N VAL A 646 17.27 0.84 4.77
CA VAL A 646 16.84 1.82 5.79
C VAL A 646 15.68 2.69 5.29
N GLN A 647 15.79 3.25 4.08
CA GLN A 647 14.72 4.00 3.41
C GLN A 647 13.42 3.18 3.30
N MET A 648 13.52 1.89 2.93
CA MET A 648 12.37 0.98 2.89
C MET A 648 11.76 0.77 4.27
N THR A 649 12.57 0.53 5.31
CA THR A 649 12.09 0.37 6.69
C THR A 649 11.34 1.62 7.17
N LYS A 650 11.82 2.83 6.84
CA LYS A 650 11.14 4.10 7.15
C LYS A 650 9.75 4.18 6.50
N ILE A 651 9.67 3.95 5.19
CA ILE A 651 8.40 3.96 4.44
C ILE A 651 7.43 2.88 4.95
N MET A 652 7.93 1.69 5.30
CA MET A 652 7.13 0.61 5.89
C MET A 652 6.59 0.99 7.27
N ALA A 653 7.39 1.66 8.11
CA ALA A 653 6.95 2.10 9.43
C ALA A 653 5.86 3.18 9.36
N ASP A 654 6.06 4.20 8.51
CA ASP A 654 5.04 5.24 8.25
C ASP A 654 3.74 4.62 7.72
N GLY A 655 3.82 3.75 6.71
CA GLY A 655 2.66 3.07 6.14
C GLY A 655 1.95 2.13 7.12
N MET A 656 2.70 1.48 8.03
CA MET A 656 2.14 0.67 9.10
C MET A 656 1.38 1.50 10.13
N LEU A 657 1.90 2.66 10.54
CA LEU A 657 1.23 3.52 11.50
C LEU A 657 -0.06 4.13 10.92
N GLU A 658 -0.03 4.56 9.65
CA GLU A 658 -1.22 5.03 8.93
C GLU A 658 -2.33 3.97 8.90
N MET A 659 -1.99 2.72 8.55
CA MET A 659 -2.97 1.62 8.61
C MET A 659 -3.44 1.32 10.04
N ALA A 660 -2.59 1.51 11.04
CA ALA A 660 -2.90 1.23 12.45
C ALA A 660 -3.77 2.30 13.13
N ARG A 661 -3.99 3.46 12.51
CA ARG A 661 -4.87 4.54 12.98
C ARG A 661 -6.24 4.49 12.31
N TYR A 662 -7.29 4.88 13.03
CA TYR A 662 -8.63 4.89 12.43
C TYR A 662 -8.78 6.06 11.44
N SER A 663 -9.22 5.75 10.22
CA SER A 663 -9.58 6.74 9.18
C SER A 663 -10.96 7.39 9.41
N GLY A 664 -11.48 7.30 10.63
CA GLY A 664 -12.86 7.58 10.99
C GLY A 664 -13.08 7.35 12.48
N PRO A 665 -14.31 7.55 13.00
CA PRO A 665 -14.52 7.58 14.45
C PRO A 665 -14.59 6.20 15.11
N ALA A 666 -14.59 5.10 14.35
CA ALA A 666 -14.82 3.75 14.88
C ALA A 666 -14.15 2.61 14.08
N GLY A 667 -14.06 1.44 14.72
CA GLY A 667 -13.74 0.13 14.15
C GLY A 667 -14.55 -0.97 14.84
N ALA A 668 -14.48 -2.23 14.40
CA ALA A 668 -15.28 -3.31 15.01
C ALA A 668 -14.60 -4.69 15.06
N LYS A 669 -14.80 -5.38 16.20
CA LYS A 669 -14.48 -6.81 16.34
C LYS A 669 -15.72 -7.61 15.97
N PHE A 670 -15.69 -8.31 14.85
CA PHE A 670 -16.76 -9.27 14.50
C PHE A 670 -16.62 -10.54 15.35
N MET A 671 -17.75 -11.11 15.73
CA MET A 671 -17.85 -12.22 16.69
C MET A 671 -18.94 -13.19 16.28
N TRP A 672 -18.77 -14.47 16.60
CA TRP A 672 -19.88 -15.42 16.53
C TRP A 672 -20.70 -15.33 17.81
N ALA A 673 -22.01 -15.56 17.71
CA ALA A 673 -22.90 -15.65 18.86
C ALA A 673 -24.07 -16.60 18.58
N ASP A 674 -24.45 -17.41 19.57
CA ASP A 674 -25.63 -18.29 19.50
C ASP A 674 -26.92 -17.47 19.67
N MET A 675 -27.60 -17.21 18.56
CA MET A 675 -28.84 -16.42 18.53
C MET A 675 -29.96 -17.24 17.88
N PRO A 676 -30.93 -17.76 18.65
CA PRO A 676 -31.95 -18.67 18.14
C PRO A 676 -32.71 -18.13 16.92
N GLY A 677 -32.67 -18.89 15.82
CA GLY A 677 -33.32 -18.56 14.55
C GLY A 677 -32.53 -17.62 13.63
N LEU A 678 -31.31 -17.21 13.99
CA LEU A 678 -30.41 -16.41 13.16
C LEU A 678 -29.14 -17.18 12.80
N ASN A 679 -28.58 -16.90 11.62
CA ASN A 679 -27.37 -17.54 11.12
C ASN A 679 -26.16 -16.61 11.32
N ALA A 680 -25.27 -16.96 12.26
CA ALA A 680 -24.05 -16.21 12.56
C ALA A 680 -22.80 -16.75 11.82
N ASP A 681 -22.93 -17.70 10.90
CA ASP A 681 -21.78 -18.35 10.23
C ASP A 681 -21.02 -17.40 9.28
N ARG A 682 -21.65 -16.27 8.93
CA ARG A 682 -21.08 -15.16 8.15
C ARG A 682 -20.36 -14.10 9.02
N SER A 683 -20.28 -14.28 10.33
CA SER A 683 -19.60 -13.35 11.27
C SER A 683 -18.06 -13.31 11.16
N ASP A 684 -17.47 -14.09 10.26
CA ASP A 684 -16.03 -14.11 10.03
C ASP A 684 -15.60 -12.95 9.12
N LEU A 685 -14.53 -12.24 9.49
CA LEU A 685 -13.98 -11.14 8.68
C LEU A 685 -13.46 -11.60 7.29
N ASP A 686 -13.15 -12.88 7.12
CA ASP A 686 -12.84 -13.50 5.81
C ASP A 686 -14.11 -13.71 4.93
N LEU A 687 -15.31 -13.61 5.51
CA LEU A 687 -16.61 -13.69 4.82
C LEU A 687 -17.29 -12.32 4.62
N LEU A 688 -16.68 -11.24 5.14
CA LEU A 688 -17.20 -9.88 5.09
C LEU A 688 -16.24 -8.92 4.36
N ASP A 689 -16.75 -8.07 3.49
CA ASP A 689 -15.96 -7.02 2.81
C ASP A 689 -15.80 -5.77 3.69
N VAL A 690 -15.22 -5.97 4.87
CA VAL A 690 -14.77 -4.90 5.76
C VAL A 690 -13.31 -4.58 5.42
N THR A 691 -13.00 -3.30 5.25
CA THR A 691 -11.67 -2.77 4.93
C THR A 691 -11.44 -1.46 5.70
N ILE A 692 -10.25 -0.86 5.60
CA ILE A 692 -10.07 0.52 6.06
C ILE A 692 -11.09 1.42 5.36
N GLY A 693 -11.70 2.36 6.08
CA GLY A 693 -12.75 3.23 5.54
C GLY A 693 -14.16 2.62 5.43
N THR A 694 -14.38 1.37 5.89
CA THR A 694 -15.74 0.81 6.02
C THR A 694 -16.58 1.59 7.05
N PHE A 695 -15.98 1.93 8.19
CA PHE A 695 -16.61 2.74 9.25
C PHE A 695 -16.37 4.23 8.97
N LYS A 696 -17.42 4.93 8.52
CA LYS A 696 -17.35 6.33 8.05
C LYS A 696 -17.94 7.26 9.10
N ASP A 697 -17.44 8.49 9.19
CA ASP A 697 -18.07 9.50 10.06
C ASP A 697 -19.52 9.76 9.63
N ALA A 698 -20.42 9.78 10.61
CA ALA A 698 -21.84 10.08 10.46
C ALA A 698 -22.27 11.28 11.33
N SER A 699 -21.33 12.04 11.89
CA SER A 699 -21.61 13.14 12.82
C SER A 699 -22.52 14.21 12.21
N ALA A 700 -22.42 14.44 10.90
CA ALA A 700 -23.31 15.34 10.15
C ALA A 700 -24.79 14.92 10.13
N ALA A 701 -25.12 13.65 10.39
CA ALA A 701 -26.51 13.17 10.50
C ALA A 701 -27.12 13.45 11.89
N VAL A 702 -26.29 13.66 12.92
CA VAL A 702 -26.72 13.78 14.33
C VAL A 702 -26.80 15.26 14.73
N GLY A 703 -27.89 15.92 14.35
CA GLY A 703 -28.11 17.34 14.60
C GLY A 703 -28.59 17.67 16.03
N THR A 704 -28.76 18.98 16.30
CA THR A 704 -29.24 19.49 17.60
C THR A 704 -30.60 18.95 18.03
N ASN A 705 -31.47 18.59 17.07
CA ASN A 705 -32.78 18.01 17.36
C ASN A 705 -32.67 16.57 17.89
N GLN A 706 -31.66 15.82 17.44
CA GLN A 706 -31.36 14.46 17.87
C GLN A 706 -30.61 14.47 19.22
N LEU A 707 -29.69 15.42 19.43
CA LEU A 707 -28.88 15.53 20.64
C LEU A 707 -29.62 16.13 21.85
N GLY A 708 -30.50 17.12 21.63
CA GLY A 708 -31.13 17.87 22.71
C GLY A 708 -30.09 18.60 23.58
N ASN A 709 -29.88 18.12 24.82
CA ASN A 709 -28.90 18.66 25.77
C ASN A 709 -27.63 17.78 25.91
N GLN A 710 -27.44 16.79 25.03
CA GLN A 710 -26.26 15.93 25.01
C GLN A 710 -25.17 16.51 24.10
N ALA A 711 -23.91 16.21 24.40
CA ALA A 711 -22.78 16.36 23.49
C ALA A 711 -22.63 15.09 22.66
N LEU A 712 -22.30 15.24 21.38
CA LEU A 712 -21.87 14.13 20.53
C LEU A 712 -20.38 13.84 20.79
N LEU A 713 -20.03 12.57 20.98
CA LEU A 713 -18.64 12.13 21.11
C LEU A 713 -18.12 11.43 19.86
N GLY A 714 -19.01 10.79 19.10
CA GLY A 714 -18.69 10.19 17.81
C GLY A 714 -19.91 9.50 17.19
N ALA A 715 -19.98 9.47 15.86
CA ALA A 715 -21.05 8.83 15.10
C ALA A 715 -20.47 8.11 13.89
N THR A 716 -20.91 6.89 13.61
CA THR A 716 -20.45 6.10 12.47
C THR A 716 -21.60 5.53 11.65
N SER A 717 -21.34 5.36 10.36
CA SER A 717 -22.18 4.60 9.43
C SER A 717 -21.32 3.66 8.59
N PHE A 718 -21.89 2.55 8.14
CA PHE A 718 -21.19 1.54 7.35
C PHE A 718 -22.17 0.72 6.50
N ASN A 719 -21.65 0.13 5.42
CA ASN A 719 -22.29 -0.96 4.69
C ASN A 719 -21.25 -2.06 4.45
N ILE A 720 -21.62 -3.31 4.69
CA ILE A 720 -20.71 -4.46 4.64
C ILE A 720 -21.32 -5.57 3.78
N PRO A 721 -20.91 -5.69 2.50
CA PRO A 721 -21.29 -6.83 1.67
C PRO A 721 -20.73 -8.16 2.17
N MET A 722 -21.50 -9.24 2.01
CA MET A 722 -21.03 -10.61 2.27
C MET A 722 -20.37 -11.23 1.03
N TRP A 723 -19.16 -11.76 1.17
CA TRP A 723 -18.50 -12.52 0.10
C TRP A 723 -19.29 -13.79 -0.25
N ASN A 724 -19.27 -14.22 -1.51
CA ASN A 724 -19.94 -15.46 -1.93
C ASN A 724 -19.47 -16.70 -1.14
N GLY A 725 -18.19 -16.77 -0.81
CA GLY A 725 -17.61 -17.70 0.15
C GLY A 725 -16.18 -17.32 0.50
N ARG A 726 -15.54 -18.15 1.33
CA ARG A 726 -14.15 -17.98 1.78
C ARG A 726 -13.21 -17.95 0.58
N GLY A 727 -12.50 -16.84 0.39
CA GLY A 727 -11.79 -16.54 -0.85
C GLY A 727 -10.28 -16.43 -0.68
N ASN A 728 -9.54 -17.13 -1.54
CA ASN A 728 -8.07 -17.06 -1.63
C ASN A 728 -7.65 -16.85 -3.09
N SER A 729 -8.03 -15.71 -3.66
CA SER A 729 -7.69 -15.34 -5.03
C SER A 729 -7.84 -13.85 -5.25
N ALA A 730 -6.99 -13.31 -6.10
CA ALA A 730 -7.12 -11.99 -6.70
C ALA A 730 -8.30 -12.00 -7.71
N PRO A 731 -9.48 -11.43 -7.42
CA PRO A 731 -10.61 -11.47 -8.35
C PRO A 731 -10.32 -10.59 -9.56
N THR A 732 -10.91 -10.93 -10.71
CA THR A 732 -10.80 -10.04 -11.86
C THR A 732 -11.54 -8.73 -11.59
N ALA A 733 -11.03 -7.62 -12.12
CA ALA A 733 -11.71 -6.32 -12.01
C ALA A 733 -13.18 -6.37 -12.50
N SER A 734 -13.46 -7.20 -13.52
CA SER A 734 -14.82 -7.47 -14.01
C SER A 734 -15.69 -8.25 -13.02
N ALA A 735 -15.14 -9.12 -12.17
CA ALA A 735 -15.89 -9.86 -11.16
C ALA A 735 -16.32 -8.96 -9.99
N PHE A 736 -15.48 -7.99 -9.60
CA PHE A 736 -15.87 -6.93 -8.67
C PHE A 736 -17.04 -6.10 -9.21
N ALA A 737 -16.96 -5.67 -10.48
CA ALA A 737 -18.02 -4.89 -11.14
C ALA A 737 -19.38 -5.63 -11.27
N LEU A 738 -19.40 -6.96 -11.18
CA LEU A 738 -20.64 -7.75 -11.17
C LEU A 738 -21.34 -7.78 -9.80
N GLY A 739 -20.63 -7.52 -8.70
CA GLY A 739 -21.19 -7.53 -7.35
C GLY A 739 -21.88 -8.85 -6.98
N HIS A 740 -23.20 -8.80 -6.76
CA HIS A 740 -24.06 -9.96 -6.48
C HIS A 740 -24.61 -10.68 -7.74
N ALA A 741 -24.34 -10.17 -8.94
CA ALA A 741 -24.78 -10.79 -10.19
C ALA A 741 -24.00 -12.10 -10.47
N PRO A 742 -24.51 -13.01 -11.32
CA PRO A 742 -23.83 -14.27 -11.63
C PRO A 742 -22.40 -14.05 -12.15
N GLY A 743 -21.43 -14.70 -11.50
CA GLY A 743 -19.99 -14.51 -11.77
C GLY A 743 -19.32 -13.39 -10.96
N GLY A 744 -20.08 -12.66 -10.14
CA GLY A 744 -19.57 -11.68 -9.19
C GLY A 744 -18.98 -12.27 -7.90
N VAL A 745 -18.47 -11.38 -7.05
CA VAL A 745 -17.70 -11.71 -5.85
C VAL A 745 -18.55 -11.82 -4.57
N TYR A 746 -19.75 -11.24 -4.52
CA TYR A 746 -20.62 -11.24 -3.34
C TYR A 746 -21.68 -12.34 -3.40
N LEU A 747 -22.28 -12.65 -2.25
CA LEU A 747 -23.30 -13.70 -2.08
C LEU A 747 -24.50 -13.47 -3.02
N PRO A 748 -24.81 -14.38 -3.96
CA PRO A 748 -25.89 -14.14 -4.92
C PRO A 748 -27.25 -14.00 -4.24
N LEU A 749 -28.03 -12.97 -4.60
CA LEU A 749 -29.35 -12.72 -4.01
C LEU A 749 -30.41 -13.79 -4.36
N THR A 750 -30.07 -14.70 -5.28
CA THR A 750 -30.88 -15.85 -5.68
C THR A 750 -30.43 -17.15 -4.99
N ASP A 751 -29.45 -17.10 -4.09
CA ASP A 751 -28.95 -18.29 -3.40
C ASP A 751 -30.02 -18.88 -2.45
N PRO A 752 -30.30 -20.20 -2.51
CA PRO A 752 -31.34 -20.82 -1.68
C PRO A 752 -31.05 -20.84 -0.17
N GLU A 753 -29.79 -20.91 0.26
CA GLU A 753 -29.43 -20.86 1.69
C GLU A 753 -29.73 -19.45 2.23
N TYR A 754 -29.28 -18.44 1.49
CA TYR A 754 -29.55 -17.03 1.78
C TYR A 754 -31.05 -16.74 1.84
N LEU A 755 -31.82 -17.14 0.82
CA LEU A 755 -33.27 -16.87 0.78
C LEU A 755 -34.01 -17.46 1.99
N ASN A 756 -33.59 -18.64 2.47
CA ASN A 756 -34.22 -19.35 3.59
C ASN A 756 -33.67 -18.96 4.98
N SER A 757 -32.51 -18.30 5.07
CA SER A 757 -31.87 -17.90 6.34
C SER A 757 -32.17 -16.44 6.69
N THR A 758 -31.90 -16.04 7.94
CA THR A 758 -31.67 -14.62 8.28
C THR A 758 -30.29 -14.57 8.89
N TYR A 759 -29.35 -13.90 8.23
CA TYR A 759 -27.99 -13.78 8.72
C TYR A 759 -27.90 -12.71 9.81
N VAL A 760 -26.91 -12.85 10.67
CA VAL A 760 -26.59 -11.86 11.70
C VAL A 760 -25.08 -11.62 11.74
N ALA A 761 -24.69 -10.36 11.92
CA ALA A 761 -23.34 -9.93 12.21
C ALA A 761 -23.25 -9.42 13.67
N PRO A 762 -22.96 -10.29 14.65
CA PRO A 762 -22.59 -9.87 15.99
C PRO A 762 -21.22 -9.17 15.95
N MET A 763 -21.12 -8.01 16.56
CA MET A 763 -19.89 -7.21 16.59
C MET A 763 -19.77 -6.39 17.87
N ARG A 764 -18.54 -6.14 18.31
CA ARG A 764 -18.19 -5.10 19.28
C ARG A 764 -17.72 -3.90 18.46
N LEU A 765 -18.62 -2.97 18.16
CA LEU A 765 -18.31 -1.70 17.50
C LEU A 765 -17.67 -0.78 18.53
N GLU A 766 -16.55 -0.15 18.23
CA GLU A 766 -15.75 0.66 19.16
C GLU A 766 -15.44 2.03 18.57
N PHE A 767 -15.78 3.08 19.32
CA PHE A 767 -15.49 4.47 18.99
C PHE A 767 -14.21 4.92 19.68
N LYS A 768 -13.37 5.66 18.96
CA LYS A 768 -12.27 6.43 19.53
C LYS A 768 -12.80 7.81 19.92
N VAL A 769 -12.71 8.18 21.19
CA VAL A 769 -13.06 9.52 21.68
C VAL A 769 -11.78 10.16 22.19
N GLU A 770 -11.30 11.17 21.46
CA GLU A 770 -10.08 11.92 21.77
C GLU A 770 -10.37 13.07 22.74
N ARG A 771 -9.37 13.42 23.55
CA ARG A 771 -9.41 14.56 24.47
C ARG A 771 -9.45 15.87 23.68
N PRO A 772 -10.48 16.73 23.85
CA PRO A 772 -10.50 18.04 23.23
C PRO A 772 -9.43 18.98 23.80
N ASP A 773 -8.80 19.80 22.96
CA ASP A 773 -7.77 20.80 23.35
C ASP A 773 -8.19 21.72 24.51
N HIS A 774 -9.49 22.03 24.63
CA HIS A 774 -10.02 22.86 25.70
C HIS A 774 -10.17 22.14 27.05
N MET A 775 -9.96 20.82 27.10
CA MET A 775 -10.16 20.00 28.29
C MET A 775 -8.84 19.71 29.02
N SER A 776 -8.67 20.33 30.19
CA SER A 776 -7.50 20.09 31.06
C SER A 776 -7.36 18.61 31.46
N ASP A 777 -6.13 18.17 31.75
CA ASP A 777 -5.80 16.80 32.20
C ASP A 777 -6.71 16.32 33.34
N ALA A 778 -7.00 17.20 34.31
CA ALA A 778 -7.86 16.89 35.46
C ALA A 778 -9.34 16.75 35.09
N ALA A 779 -9.81 17.52 34.11
CA ALA A 779 -11.16 17.39 33.56
C ALA A 779 -11.29 16.11 32.71
N TRP A 780 -10.28 15.78 31.91
CA TRP A 780 -10.20 14.55 31.12
C TRP A 780 -10.15 13.30 32.00
N ALA A 781 -9.29 13.27 33.02
CA ALA A 781 -9.22 12.15 33.96
C ALA A 781 -10.57 11.93 34.68
N LYS A 782 -11.29 13.00 35.00
CA LYS A 782 -12.65 12.92 35.57
C LYS A 782 -13.68 12.43 34.56
N PHE A 783 -13.59 12.85 33.30
CA PHE A 783 -14.46 12.42 32.21
C PHE A 783 -14.31 10.93 31.92
N VAL A 784 -13.07 10.45 31.79
CA VAL A 784 -12.73 9.02 31.63
C VAL A 784 -13.23 8.19 32.80
N ALA A 785 -13.12 8.70 34.04
CA ALA A 785 -13.57 8.00 35.24
C ALA A 785 -15.11 7.81 35.35
N GLY A 786 -15.91 8.47 34.52
CA GLY A 786 -17.37 8.29 34.48
C GLY A 786 -17.82 6.93 33.92
N GLY A 787 -17.05 6.37 32.98
CA GLY A 787 -17.39 5.13 32.28
C GLY A 787 -18.79 5.16 31.61
N TYR A 788 -19.36 4.00 31.30
CA TYR A 788 -20.68 3.91 30.62
C TYR A 788 -21.87 4.42 31.44
N GLY A 789 -21.68 4.79 32.71
CA GLY A 789 -22.74 5.43 33.49
C GLY A 789 -23.11 6.80 32.92
N ASP A 790 -22.11 7.50 32.38
CA ASP A 790 -22.25 8.85 31.81
C ASP A 790 -22.40 8.83 30.28
N PHE A 791 -21.99 7.75 29.60
CA PHE A 791 -22.11 7.59 28.14
C PHE A 791 -23.42 6.89 27.73
N GLN A 792 -24.09 7.43 26.71
CA GLN A 792 -25.28 6.83 26.10
C GLN A 792 -25.01 6.51 24.63
N PHE A 793 -25.13 5.24 24.26
CA PHE A 793 -25.16 4.80 22.86
C PHE A 793 -26.57 4.88 22.29
N ASN A 794 -26.67 5.28 21.03
CA ASN A 794 -27.92 5.49 20.30
C ASN A 794 -27.77 5.00 18.86
N ILE A 795 -28.90 4.69 18.23
CA ILE A 795 -29.01 4.62 16.77
C ILE A 795 -29.99 5.68 16.24
N LEU A 796 -29.74 6.17 15.04
CA LEU A 796 -30.61 7.08 14.29
C LEU A 796 -31.27 6.32 13.15
N VAL A 797 -32.60 6.32 13.10
CA VAL A 797 -33.40 5.67 12.04
C VAL A 797 -34.40 6.70 11.48
N GLY A 798 -34.08 7.28 10.34
CA GLY A 798 -34.68 8.53 9.87
C GLY A 798 -34.52 9.63 10.93
N ASP A 799 -35.59 10.36 11.22
CA ASP A 799 -35.58 11.36 12.29
C ASP A 799 -35.63 10.78 13.72
N ARG A 800 -35.73 9.44 13.88
CA ARG A 800 -35.96 8.81 15.19
C ARG A 800 -34.66 8.38 15.86
N VAL A 801 -34.38 8.99 17.02
CA VAL A 801 -33.38 8.50 17.98
C VAL A 801 -33.91 7.27 18.73
N VAL A 802 -33.09 6.23 18.85
CA VAL A 802 -33.36 5.03 19.64
C VAL A 802 -32.18 4.76 20.58
N PRO A 803 -32.33 5.00 21.90
CA PRO A 803 -31.31 4.67 22.90
C PRO A 803 -31.07 3.16 23.02
N LEU A 804 -29.81 2.76 23.13
CA LEU A 804 -29.40 1.37 23.38
C LEU A 804 -29.37 1.11 24.89
N ALA A 805 -30.56 0.90 25.47
CA ALA A 805 -30.71 0.74 26.92
C ALA A 805 -30.55 -0.72 27.40
N VAL A 806 -29.69 -0.94 28.40
CA VAL A 806 -29.49 -2.26 29.03
C VAL A 806 -30.79 -2.73 29.73
N PRO A 807 -31.18 -4.01 29.60
CA PRO A 807 -32.41 -4.51 30.23
C PRO A 807 -32.35 -4.47 31.76
N ALA A 808 -33.48 -4.17 32.40
CA ALA A 808 -33.60 -4.19 33.84
C ALA A 808 -33.15 -5.55 34.43
N GLY A 809 -32.24 -5.51 35.39
CA GLY A 809 -31.66 -6.71 36.02
C GLY A 809 -30.48 -7.33 35.28
N GLN A 810 -30.04 -6.79 34.14
CA GLN A 810 -28.78 -7.14 33.49
C GLN A 810 -27.69 -6.10 33.78
N SER A 811 -26.43 -6.54 33.72
CA SER A 811 -25.26 -5.70 33.99
C SER A 811 -24.71 -5.10 32.68
N ALA A 812 -24.24 -3.85 32.75
CA ALA A 812 -23.86 -3.05 31.58
C ALA A 812 -22.52 -3.48 30.93
N ASP A 813 -21.62 -4.07 31.72
CA ASP A 813 -20.36 -4.71 31.28
C ASP A 813 -20.56 -5.84 30.27
N ARG A 814 -21.77 -6.41 30.18
CA ARG A 814 -22.12 -7.41 29.15
C ARG A 814 -22.40 -6.78 27.79
N TYR A 815 -22.69 -5.48 27.74
CA TYR A 815 -23.14 -4.75 26.55
C TYR A 815 -22.12 -3.68 26.08
N PHE A 816 -21.28 -3.15 26.97
CA PHE A 816 -20.36 -2.03 26.70
C PHE A 816 -18.91 -2.30 27.18
N PHE A 817 -17.94 -1.71 26.48
CA PHE A 817 -16.47 -1.78 26.70
C PHE A 817 -15.81 -0.43 26.27
N SER A 818 -14.53 -0.11 26.46
CA SER A 818 -14.03 0.13 27.83
C SER A 818 -12.54 0.01 28.03
N ARG A 819 -11.74 0.78 27.29
CA ARG A 819 -10.28 0.85 27.50
C ARG A 819 -9.68 2.24 27.27
N MET A 820 -8.54 2.47 27.91
CA MET A 820 -7.55 3.50 27.56
C MET A 820 -6.32 2.75 27.06
N SER A 821 -5.70 3.19 25.96
CA SER A 821 -4.42 2.61 25.53
C SER A 821 -3.28 3.23 26.33
N ALA A 822 -2.30 2.42 26.75
CA ALA A 822 -1.12 2.93 27.46
C ALA A 822 -0.31 3.94 26.61
N ASN A 823 -0.33 3.77 25.29
CA ASN A 823 0.34 4.65 24.33
C ASN A 823 -0.55 5.81 23.86
N ASN A 824 -1.80 5.90 24.34
CA ASN A 824 -2.71 6.99 24.03
C ASN A 824 -3.56 7.38 25.25
N PRO A 825 -2.97 8.07 26.26
CA PRO A 825 -3.70 8.53 27.44
C PRO A 825 -4.74 9.61 27.12
N ASP A 826 -4.68 10.19 25.91
CA ASP A 826 -5.58 11.23 25.42
C ASP A 826 -6.74 10.67 24.57
N ALA A 827 -6.94 9.34 24.52
CA ALA A 827 -8.14 8.75 23.92
C ALA A 827 -8.76 7.64 24.78
N ILE A 828 -10.08 7.70 24.96
CA ILE A 828 -10.90 6.63 25.52
C ILE A 828 -11.60 5.88 24.39
N TYR A 829 -11.59 4.55 24.47
CA TYR A 829 -12.24 3.67 23.49
C TYR A 829 -13.55 3.14 24.07
N LEU A 830 -14.65 3.54 23.46
CA LEU A 830 -16.03 3.28 23.88
C LEU A 830 -16.73 2.37 22.88
N SER A 831 -16.98 1.14 23.27
CA SER A 831 -17.56 0.07 22.48
C SER A 831 -18.94 -0.39 22.96
N VAL A 832 -19.74 -0.86 22.01
CA VAL A 832 -21.07 -1.43 22.19
C VAL A 832 -21.21 -2.72 21.39
N ASN A 833 -21.84 -3.73 22.00
CA ASN A 833 -22.14 -5.01 21.36
C ASN A 833 -23.45 -4.90 20.54
N LEU A 834 -23.32 -4.98 19.21
CA LEU A 834 -24.42 -4.93 18.26
C LEU A 834 -24.60 -6.29 17.57
N ALA A 835 -25.80 -6.58 17.09
CA ALA A 835 -26.08 -7.74 16.25
C ALA A 835 -27.03 -7.31 15.12
N ILE A 836 -26.47 -7.06 13.94
CA ILE A 836 -27.22 -6.53 12.80
C ILE A 836 -27.67 -7.68 11.91
N THR A 837 -28.93 -7.71 11.48
CA THR A 837 -29.47 -8.75 10.58
C THR A 837 -29.85 -8.19 9.21
N ASP A 838 -29.73 -9.02 8.16
CA ASP A 838 -30.15 -8.73 6.76
C ASP A 838 -31.68 -8.76 6.58
N ALA A 839 -32.40 -8.07 7.47
CA ALA A 839 -33.83 -8.16 7.64
C ALA A 839 -34.47 -6.79 7.88
N PRO A 840 -35.80 -6.65 7.65
CA PRO A 840 -36.50 -5.39 7.92
C PRO A 840 -36.33 -4.90 9.36
N TYR A 841 -36.01 -3.62 9.53
CA TYR A 841 -35.93 -2.99 10.83
C TYR A 841 -37.32 -3.00 11.52
N THR A 842 -37.41 -3.70 12.65
CA THR A 842 -38.64 -3.82 13.46
C THR A 842 -38.52 -3.16 14.84
N GLY A 843 -37.39 -2.47 15.08
CA GLY A 843 -36.99 -1.96 16.39
C GLY A 843 -35.75 -2.69 16.92
N VAL A 844 -35.19 -2.16 18.01
CA VAL A 844 -34.07 -2.80 18.74
C VAL A 844 -34.63 -3.74 19.81
N ARG A 845 -34.12 -4.97 19.84
CA ARG A 845 -34.30 -5.91 20.95
C ARG A 845 -32.96 -6.23 21.59
N THR A 846 -32.95 -6.61 22.86
CA THR A 846 -31.74 -7.08 23.55
C THR A 846 -31.72 -8.60 23.61
N ILE A 847 -30.58 -9.22 23.36
CA ILE A 847 -30.37 -10.66 23.55
C ILE A 847 -29.10 -10.91 24.37
N LEU A 848 -29.16 -11.91 25.24
CA LEU A 848 -28.01 -12.44 25.96
C LEU A 848 -27.63 -13.77 25.30
N ALA A 849 -26.43 -13.86 24.75
CA ALA A 849 -25.98 -14.96 23.91
C ALA A 849 -24.58 -15.44 24.31
N ASP A 850 -24.34 -16.73 24.15
CA ASP A 850 -22.99 -17.31 24.22
C ASP A 850 -22.23 -16.90 22.96
N SER A 851 -21.07 -16.27 23.12
CA SER A 851 -20.34 -15.61 22.04
C SER A 851 -18.84 -15.89 22.13
N LYS A 852 -18.16 -15.90 20.97
CA LYS A 852 -16.70 -16.02 20.86
C LYS A 852 -16.14 -15.02 19.86
N THR A 853 -15.03 -14.38 20.23
CA THR A 853 -14.25 -13.43 19.41
C THR A 853 -13.30 -14.13 18.44
N ASP A 854 -13.05 -15.43 18.66
CA ASP A 854 -12.16 -16.26 17.86
C ASP A 854 -12.95 -17.44 17.27
N LEU A 855 -12.91 -17.56 15.94
CA LEU A 855 -13.70 -18.53 15.19
C LEU A 855 -12.98 -19.86 14.97
N TYR A 856 -11.83 -20.05 15.62
CA TYR A 856 -11.17 -21.35 15.78
C TYR A 856 -12.16 -22.42 16.26
N THR A 857 -12.11 -23.59 15.61
CA THR A 857 -12.91 -24.78 15.95
C THR A 857 -12.21 -26.04 15.41
N VAL A 858 -11.88 -26.97 16.30
CA VAL A 858 -11.27 -28.28 15.94
C VAL A 858 -12.36 -29.30 15.61
N ASN A 859 -12.05 -30.27 14.76
CA ASN A 859 -12.94 -31.41 14.50
C ASN A 859 -13.15 -32.22 15.81
N PRO A 860 -14.40 -32.44 16.27
CA PRO A 860 -14.66 -33.23 17.48
C PRO A 860 -14.11 -34.66 17.45
N ALA A 861 -14.00 -35.28 16.27
CA ALA A 861 -13.40 -36.61 16.10
C ALA A 861 -11.87 -36.60 16.31
N TYR A 862 -11.20 -35.47 16.02
CA TYR A 862 -9.79 -35.29 16.37
C TYR A 862 -9.62 -35.16 17.89
N LEU A 863 -10.43 -34.31 18.52
CA LEU A 863 -10.43 -34.09 19.98
C LEU A 863 -10.80 -35.34 20.79
N ALA A 864 -11.56 -36.27 20.20
CA ALA A 864 -11.88 -37.56 20.83
C ALA A 864 -10.65 -38.47 21.07
N SER A 865 -9.50 -38.17 20.47
CA SER A 865 -8.26 -38.97 20.62
C SER A 865 -6.99 -38.13 20.80
N ASN A 866 -7.08 -36.80 20.77
CA ASN A 866 -5.96 -35.88 20.86
C ASN A 866 -6.34 -34.66 21.72
N PRO A 867 -5.38 -34.03 22.44
CA PRO A 867 -5.64 -32.73 23.06
C PRO A 867 -5.89 -31.66 21.99
N ASP A 868 -6.63 -30.60 22.35
CA ASP A 868 -6.67 -29.38 21.56
C ASP A 868 -5.25 -28.76 21.53
N PRO A 869 -4.65 -28.48 20.36
CA PRO A 869 -3.35 -27.84 20.29
C PRO A 869 -3.36 -26.36 20.74
N PHE A 870 -4.52 -25.70 20.76
CA PHE A 870 -4.68 -24.29 21.13
C PHE A 870 -5.80 -24.08 22.17
N PRO A 871 -5.72 -24.67 23.38
CA PRO A 871 -6.82 -24.73 24.34
C PRO A 871 -7.24 -23.38 24.95
N GLY A 872 -6.48 -22.30 24.69
CA GLY A 872 -6.84 -20.93 25.05
C GLY A 872 -7.61 -20.16 23.96
N ARG A 873 -7.83 -20.76 22.78
CA ARG A 873 -8.53 -20.15 21.64
C ARG A 873 -10.01 -20.53 21.62
N GLY A 874 -10.85 -19.67 21.03
CA GLY A 874 -12.28 -19.93 20.88
C GLY A 874 -13.08 -19.94 22.20
N ALA A 875 -12.59 -19.29 23.25
CA ALA A 875 -13.29 -19.18 24.53
C ALA A 875 -14.70 -18.57 24.35
N ILE A 876 -15.68 -19.17 25.03
CA ILE A 876 -17.08 -18.73 25.00
C ILE A 876 -17.34 -17.85 26.22
N GLU A 877 -17.86 -16.65 25.97
CA GLU A 877 -18.30 -15.69 26.98
C GLU A 877 -19.77 -15.33 26.74
N GLN A 878 -20.51 -15.10 27.82
CA GLN A 878 -21.91 -14.70 27.73
C GLN A 878 -22.02 -13.18 27.55
N ARG A 879 -22.35 -12.72 26.34
CA ARG A 879 -22.43 -11.30 25.98
C ARG A 879 -23.87 -10.84 25.73
N GLY A 880 -24.16 -9.60 26.10
CA GLY A 880 -25.40 -8.90 25.76
C GLY A 880 -25.24 -8.15 24.45
N PHE A 881 -26.24 -8.22 23.57
CA PHE A 881 -26.23 -7.57 22.25
C PHE A 881 -27.51 -6.75 22.02
N PHE A 882 -27.35 -5.62 21.34
CA PHE A 882 -28.44 -4.85 20.75
C PHE A 882 -28.69 -5.33 19.32
N LEU A 883 -29.84 -5.97 19.11
CA LEU A 883 -30.18 -6.74 17.93
C LEU A 883 -31.31 -6.06 17.15
N PHE A 884 -31.05 -5.77 15.88
CA PHE A 884 -31.98 -5.10 14.95
C PHE A 884 -31.66 -5.48 13.49
N GLY A 885 -32.66 -5.31 12.62
CA GLY A 885 -32.47 -5.46 11.17
C GLY A 885 -32.02 -4.17 10.51
N ASP A 886 -31.20 -4.25 9.47
CA ASP A 886 -30.71 -3.09 8.72
C ASP A 886 -31.76 -2.45 7.78
N GLY A 887 -32.85 -3.17 7.51
CA GLY A 887 -33.96 -2.72 6.68
C GLY A 887 -34.14 -3.50 5.38
N GLN A 888 -33.13 -4.24 4.89
CA GLN A 888 -33.20 -4.89 3.59
C GLN A 888 -32.62 -6.30 3.60
N LYS A 889 -33.29 -7.21 2.88
CA LYS A 889 -32.71 -8.50 2.54
C LYS A 889 -31.95 -8.38 1.23
N ASN A 890 -30.70 -7.91 1.31
CA ASN A 890 -29.79 -7.66 0.18
C ASN A 890 -28.42 -8.37 0.29
N ALA A 891 -28.23 -9.28 1.26
CA ALA A 891 -26.95 -9.95 1.54
C ALA A 891 -25.78 -9.00 1.90
N GLU A 892 -26.10 -7.85 2.46
CA GLU A 892 -25.17 -6.92 3.08
C GLU A 892 -25.56 -6.73 4.56
N PHE A 893 -24.74 -6.03 5.34
CA PHE A 893 -25.12 -5.51 6.65
C PHE A 893 -24.90 -4.00 6.66
N SER A 894 -25.99 -3.25 6.59
CA SER A 894 -25.95 -1.78 6.72
C SER A 894 -26.16 -1.34 8.17
N SER A 895 -25.48 -0.26 8.56
CA SER A 895 -25.87 0.49 9.75
C SER A 895 -27.20 1.24 9.50
N PRO A 896 -27.87 1.69 10.58
CA PRO A 896 -28.80 2.82 10.50
C PRO A 896 -28.10 4.11 10.01
N ASP A 897 -28.84 5.22 9.87
CA ASP A 897 -28.28 6.50 9.42
C ASP A 897 -27.08 6.98 10.26
N ALA A 898 -27.08 6.62 11.55
CA ALA A 898 -25.90 6.65 12.40
C ALA A 898 -26.04 5.64 13.56
N VAL A 899 -24.94 5.00 13.95
CA VAL A 899 -24.71 4.52 15.32
C VAL A 899 -23.82 5.55 16.01
N TYR A 900 -24.17 6.02 17.21
CA TYR A 900 -23.45 7.13 17.82
C TYR A 900 -23.45 7.10 19.35
N VAL A 901 -22.42 7.70 19.94
CA VAL A 901 -22.21 7.80 21.38
C VAL A 901 -22.26 9.25 21.84
N THR A 902 -22.98 9.49 22.94
CA THR A 902 -23.25 10.81 23.51
C THR A 902 -22.97 10.84 25.01
N VAL A 903 -22.83 12.04 25.57
CA VAL A 903 -22.69 12.30 27.01
C VAL A 903 -23.46 13.56 27.38
N ALA A 904 -23.82 13.74 28.65
CA ALA A 904 -24.39 14.99 29.11
C ALA A 904 -23.44 16.17 28.80
N ASN A 905 -23.94 17.26 28.20
CA ASN A 905 -23.11 18.40 27.81
C ASN A 905 -22.75 19.30 29.01
N ALA A 906 -22.06 18.72 29.98
CA ALA A 906 -21.67 19.33 31.25
C ALA A 906 -20.60 20.42 31.05
N VAL A 907 -20.44 21.26 32.07
CA VAL A 907 -19.36 22.27 32.12
C VAL A 907 -18.05 21.57 32.51
N VAL A 908 -17.02 21.72 31.67
CA VAL A 908 -15.69 21.10 31.87
C VAL A 908 -14.61 22.12 32.25
N ASP A 909 -14.79 23.40 31.92
CA ASP A 909 -13.96 24.52 32.38
C ASP A 909 -14.83 25.75 32.72
N ALA A 910 -14.35 26.60 33.63
CA ALA A 910 -15.02 27.83 34.01
C ALA A 910 -14.02 28.94 34.35
N LYS A 911 -14.08 30.06 33.61
CA LYS A 911 -13.17 31.19 33.72
C LYS A 911 -13.92 32.45 34.19
N PRO A 912 -13.56 33.03 35.35
CA PRO A 912 -14.21 34.23 35.88
C PRO A 912 -13.58 35.51 35.33
N ALA A 913 -14.41 36.47 34.94
CA ALA A 913 -14.04 37.84 34.59
C ALA A 913 -14.86 38.84 35.43
N ALA A 914 -14.31 40.02 35.69
CA ALA A 914 -15.01 41.06 36.42
C ALA A 914 -14.76 42.46 35.84
N VAL A 915 -15.81 43.28 35.86
CA VAL A 915 -15.78 44.69 35.47
C VAL A 915 -16.31 45.52 36.64
N VAL A 916 -15.56 46.57 37.01
CA VAL A 916 -15.93 47.47 38.12
C VAL A 916 -16.27 48.85 37.58
N LYS A 917 -17.52 49.27 37.78
CA LYS A 917 -18.05 50.57 37.38
C LYS A 917 -18.25 51.46 38.60
N LYS A 918 -17.65 52.64 38.60
CA LYS A 918 -17.68 53.57 39.73
C LYS A 918 -19.07 54.18 39.93
N LEU A 919 -19.57 54.18 41.17
CA LEU A 919 -20.82 54.84 41.55
C LEU A 919 -20.54 56.15 42.31
N LYS A 920 -21.60 56.89 42.69
CA LYS A 920 -21.48 58.08 43.53
C LYS A 920 -21.26 57.69 45.00
N GLY A 921 -20.20 58.20 45.61
CA GLY A 921 -19.87 57.98 47.02
C GLY A 921 -18.74 56.97 47.21
N ASN A 922 -18.86 56.10 48.22
CA ASN A 922 -17.82 55.16 48.64
C ASN A 922 -18.03 53.73 48.10
N THR A 923 -18.89 53.56 47.09
CA THR A 923 -19.29 52.27 46.52
C THR A 923 -19.05 52.20 45.01
N ASN A 924 -18.93 50.97 44.50
CA ASN A 924 -18.84 50.64 43.08
C ASN A 924 -19.81 49.50 42.74
N GLU A 925 -20.12 49.37 41.46
CA GLU A 925 -20.86 48.26 40.86
C GLU A 925 -19.84 47.25 40.32
N LEU A 926 -19.88 46.02 40.84
CA LEU A 926 -19.04 44.90 40.41
C LEU A 926 -19.90 43.93 39.62
N THR A 927 -19.70 43.87 38.30
CA THR A 927 -20.28 42.83 37.44
C THR A 927 -19.26 41.71 37.28
N ILE A 928 -19.65 40.49 37.66
CA ILE A 928 -18.83 39.28 37.48
C ILE A 928 -19.52 38.41 36.43
N THR A 929 -18.77 37.98 35.43
CA THR A 929 -19.19 37.02 34.41
C THR A 929 -18.31 35.78 34.53
N VAL A 930 -18.91 34.61 34.72
CA VAL A 930 -18.21 33.33 34.58
C VAL A 930 -18.53 32.79 33.19
N GLN A 931 -17.51 32.70 32.35
CA GLN A 931 -17.58 31.96 31.09
C GLN A 931 -17.36 30.48 31.39
N ARG A 932 -18.22 29.63 30.83
CA ARG A 932 -18.22 28.18 31.05
C ARG A 932 -18.04 27.49 29.72
N THR A 933 -17.05 26.61 29.60
CA THR A 933 -16.84 25.78 28.42
C THR A 933 -17.45 24.40 28.69
N HIS A 934 -18.21 23.91 27.72
CA HIS A 934 -18.92 22.64 27.80
C HIS A 934 -18.12 21.49 27.15
N VAL A 935 -18.59 20.24 27.31
CA VAL A 935 -17.93 19.05 26.73
C VAL A 935 -17.71 19.23 25.22
N ASP A 936 -18.74 19.68 24.51
CA ASP A 936 -18.71 19.95 23.06
C ASP A 936 -17.92 21.21 22.64
N GLY A 937 -17.24 21.88 23.58
CA GLY A 937 -16.51 23.12 23.35
C GLY A 937 -17.38 24.37 23.22
N SER A 938 -18.71 24.25 23.32
CA SER A 938 -19.59 25.43 23.34
C SER A 938 -19.38 26.26 24.61
N GLU A 939 -19.57 27.57 24.50
CA GLU A 939 -19.44 28.50 25.63
C GLU A 939 -20.80 29.01 26.12
N SER A 940 -20.96 29.12 27.45
CA SER A 940 -22.10 29.81 28.05
C SER A 940 -21.69 30.72 29.21
N ALA A 941 -22.32 31.90 29.29
CA ALA A 941 -22.02 32.93 30.27
C ALA A 941 -23.04 32.92 31.42
N VAL A 942 -22.58 32.98 32.68
CA VAL A 942 -23.42 33.38 33.82
C VAL A 942 -22.90 34.69 34.38
N THR A 943 -23.76 35.70 34.47
CA THR A 943 -23.39 37.04 34.94
C THR A 943 -24.23 37.45 36.15
N ALA A 944 -23.58 37.99 37.18
CA ALA A 944 -24.22 38.60 38.34
C ALA A 944 -23.57 39.96 38.64
N THR A 945 -24.34 40.88 39.22
CA THR A 945 -23.87 42.23 39.55
C THR A 945 -24.13 42.53 41.03
N PHE A 946 -23.13 43.10 41.68
CA PHE A 946 -23.07 43.35 43.12
C PHE A 946 -22.73 44.81 43.40
N THR A 947 -23.21 45.36 44.52
CA THR A 947 -22.71 46.64 45.04
C THR A 947 -21.60 46.35 46.05
N ILE A 948 -20.43 46.96 45.86
CA ILE A 948 -19.24 46.77 46.71
C ILE A 948 -18.73 48.11 47.24
N ASN A 949 -17.93 48.09 48.32
CA ASN A 949 -17.20 49.26 48.80
C ASN A 949 -15.97 49.55 47.92
N ASN A 950 -15.40 50.76 48.05
CA ASN A 950 -14.12 51.09 47.43
C ASN A 950 -12.99 50.18 47.93
N ASN A 951 -12.27 49.54 47.00
CA ASN A 951 -11.18 48.59 47.26
C ASN A 951 -11.64 47.37 48.11
N ALA A 952 -12.77 46.77 47.75
CA ALA A 952 -13.27 45.57 48.39
C ALA A 952 -12.55 44.31 47.88
N ALA A 953 -12.32 43.37 48.79
CA ALA A 953 -11.94 41.99 48.50
C ALA A 953 -12.99 41.04 49.13
N GLY A 954 -13.47 40.05 48.37
CA GLY A 954 -14.51 39.15 48.86
C GLY A 954 -14.89 38.05 47.86
N THR A 955 -15.74 37.13 48.32
CA THR A 955 -16.25 36.01 47.51
C THR A 955 -17.73 36.22 47.20
N TYR A 956 -18.09 36.04 45.93
CA TYR A 956 -19.41 36.34 45.37
C TYR A 956 -19.96 35.09 44.67
N THR A 957 -21.25 34.79 44.82
CA THR A 957 -21.90 33.64 44.16
C THR A 957 -22.47 34.05 42.81
N VAL A 958 -22.01 33.42 41.73
CA VAL A 958 -22.38 33.73 40.34
C VAL A 958 -22.87 32.45 39.66
N GLY A 959 -24.20 32.26 39.65
CA GLY A 959 -24.78 30.95 39.38
C GLY A 959 -24.30 29.94 40.41
N ASP A 960 -23.79 28.80 39.93
CA ASP A 960 -23.29 27.71 40.77
C ASP A 960 -21.84 27.92 41.25
N HIS A 961 -21.17 28.97 40.78
CA HIS A 961 -19.76 29.26 41.10
C HIS A 961 -19.62 30.25 42.27
N LYS A 962 -18.58 30.05 43.09
CA LYS A 962 -18.09 31.07 44.02
C LYS A 962 -16.84 31.70 43.42
N VAL A 963 -16.83 33.02 43.31
CA VAL A 963 -15.75 33.79 42.68
C VAL A 963 -15.18 34.78 43.70
N TYR A 964 -13.90 34.63 44.01
CA TYR A 964 -13.15 35.61 44.77
C TYR A 964 -12.70 36.76 43.85
N VAL A 965 -12.87 38.00 44.31
CA VAL A 965 -12.42 39.22 43.60
C VAL A 965 -11.76 40.17 44.60
N ASP A 966 -10.54 40.65 44.31
CA ASP A 966 -9.88 41.80 44.98
C ASP A 966 -9.89 43.00 44.03
N THR A 967 -10.22 44.18 44.53
CA THR A 967 -10.33 45.43 43.75
C THR A 967 -9.48 46.54 44.33
N LYS A 968 -8.94 47.42 43.48
CA LYS A 968 -8.09 48.55 43.87
C LYS A 968 -8.35 49.77 42.99
N GLY A 969 -8.05 50.97 43.48
CA GLY A 969 -8.11 52.20 42.67
C GLY A 969 -9.53 52.59 42.22
N ASN A 970 -10.56 52.13 42.92
CA ASN A 970 -12.00 52.20 42.57
C ASN A 970 -12.46 51.33 41.39
N THR A 971 -11.69 51.18 40.31
CA THR A 971 -12.14 50.47 39.08
C THR A 971 -11.22 49.34 38.60
N GLN A 972 -10.09 49.08 39.26
CA GLN A 972 -9.17 48.03 38.86
C GLN A 972 -9.50 46.73 39.60
N VAL A 973 -9.62 45.62 38.86
CA VAL A 973 -9.58 44.27 39.44
C VAL A 973 -8.12 43.89 39.61
N ARG A 974 -7.74 43.44 40.82
CA ARG A 974 -6.35 43.09 41.16
C ARG A 974 -6.09 41.59 41.07
N SER A 975 -7.07 40.79 41.49
CA SER A 975 -7.06 39.33 41.35
C SER A 975 -8.48 38.81 41.28
N ILE A 976 -8.68 37.73 40.53
CA ILE A 976 -9.95 37.02 40.41
C ILE A 976 -9.68 35.53 40.28
N SER A 977 -10.48 34.70 40.97
CA SER A 977 -10.40 33.24 40.88
C SER A 977 -11.73 32.60 41.29
N ILE A 978 -12.00 31.39 40.81
CA ILE A 978 -13.02 30.51 41.40
C ILE A 978 -12.45 29.92 42.71
N VAL A 979 -13.28 29.71 43.72
CA VAL A 979 -12.91 29.25 45.08
C VAL A 979 -13.88 28.20 45.64
#